data_AF-A0A316UTP2-F1
#
_entry.id   AF-A0A316UTP2-F1
#
_cell.length_a   1.000
_cell.length_b   1.000
_cell.length_c   1.000
_cell.angle_alpha   90.00
_cell.angle_beta   90.00
_cell.angle_gamma   90.00
#
_symmetry.space_group_name_H-M   'P 1'
#
loop_
_entity.id
_entity.type
_entity.pdbx_description
1 polymer ?
#
loop_
_entity_poly.entity_id
_entity_poly.type
_entity_poly.pdbx_seq_one_letter_code
_entity_poly.pdbx_strand_id
1 'polypeptide(L)'
;MTAHAEPYERPSKLLRRRKSGDLAGRAPPATSASSSSSSSATASSSSAAASAASSSPSGATLPRSPNIIPLNYGFSDGQLVYSAPLTLGSNTTLNVLVDTGSADLWVADTRCRSDSCQGTSNGNEVQRYDVRASGAVSTGKSWNISYVNGGAEGDVWTQDVQLGKAQVKGQAFGAATDVDNEQLASMNVSGILGLSLTSNSVIGAGENNSLPTPSITGDVLAGLWADADTGTRMFGVGLQRLPSDGGGRTATSSLSLLGVDPAYVSSSSRIPLTQVVPDANGLAHHWKLYLTDISANNGSATFRIPTSFPGQTTLYPTVVLDTAAPLNYAPAALLNAIYGTYVDPSTGQRLGPSDSGIYYTPCTLPLNLTLSVGGISVPIHPLDASLAQDTPDTSGAATSGCIGSFQSLDAGSPAGADVVLGAPFLRSAYSVYTCDGVLQGAPAAAAGDSGCLNPQVGLFPTTTNLTEAFDEFHQVRVEGKSLGSNAQYGINTSNDSGGLSTGGKIAIGVVVAFLGMMLLFGLLAWYARRRARRSGADGGYTREKEGGDAGATDETHSDSASHKAAVAALSAKEQARLREAALLHGYFADDIVPEGSEQQQEPRWGTDSTTQSFAAGAGTNTAEWDTSSRGYVDARRVRRQYLARHPSLIELQERKRGEEVGEQTMAEEADRTSTSSQQRLVRTPSGRI
;
A
#
# COMPACT_ATOMS: atom_id res chain seq x y z
N MET A 1 -12.85 -54.76 24.83
CA MET A 1 -12.11 -55.04 23.58
C MET A 1 -10.90 -54.09 23.58
N THR A 2 -9.63 -54.49 23.71
CA THR A 2 -8.80 -55.37 22.85
C THR A 2 -8.71 -54.88 21.39
N ALA A 3 -7.55 -54.62 20.79
CA ALA A 3 -6.15 -54.52 21.27
C ALA A 3 -5.32 -53.75 20.18
N HIS A 4 -4.02 -53.43 20.28
CA HIS A 4 -2.96 -53.64 21.29
C HIS A 4 -1.92 -52.51 21.16
N ALA A 5 -1.03 -52.30 22.15
CA ALA A 5 0.17 -51.47 22.02
C ALA A 5 1.32 -52.03 22.89
N GLU A 6 2.58 -51.86 22.46
CA GLU A 6 3.82 -51.96 23.26
C GLU A 6 4.99 -51.22 22.57
N PRO A 7 6.07 -50.82 23.29
CA PRO A 7 7.14 -49.95 22.79
C PRO A 7 8.45 -50.70 22.46
N TYR A 8 9.54 -49.97 22.16
CA TYR A 8 10.90 -50.51 22.09
C TYR A 8 11.92 -49.64 22.85
N GLU A 9 12.93 -50.27 23.45
CA GLU A 9 13.80 -49.67 24.47
C GLU A 9 15.17 -49.15 23.99
N ARG A 10 15.86 -48.42 24.88
CA ARG A 10 17.28 -48.06 24.77
C ARG A 10 18.20 -49.22 25.20
N PRO A 11 19.39 -49.39 24.60
CA PRO A 11 20.51 -50.08 25.23
C PRO A 11 21.41 -49.10 26.02
N SER A 12 22.17 -49.60 27.00
CA SER A 12 23.11 -48.79 27.80
C SER A 12 24.42 -49.53 28.11
N LYS A 13 25.55 -48.81 27.96
CA LYS A 13 26.88 -49.02 28.57
C LYS A 13 27.49 -50.44 28.60
N LEU A 14 28.67 -50.58 28.00
CA LEU A 14 29.71 -51.53 28.44
C LEU A 14 31.07 -50.82 28.58
N LEU A 15 31.99 -51.39 29.37
CA LEU A 15 33.15 -50.66 29.92
C LEU A 15 34.40 -51.53 30.08
N ARG A 16 35.57 -50.87 30.02
CA ARG A 16 36.92 -51.23 30.56
C ARG A 16 37.93 -52.09 29.76
N ARG A 17 39.16 -51.53 29.75
CA ARG A 17 40.50 -52.15 29.98
C ARG A 17 41.22 -52.94 28.86
N ARG A 18 42.21 -52.25 28.26
CA ARG A 18 43.66 -52.58 28.36
C ARG A 18 44.38 -51.25 28.67
N LYS A 19 45.15 -51.06 29.75
CA LYS A 19 46.39 -51.68 30.29
C LYS A 19 47.61 -50.84 29.88
N SER A 20 48.36 -50.35 30.86
CA SER A 20 49.50 -49.42 30.73
C SER A 20 50.81 -50.10 30.32
N GLY A 21 51.73 -49.31 29.77
CA GLY A 21 53.09 -49.70 29.37
C GLY A 21 53.97 -48.46 29.20
N ASP A 22 55.02 -48.38 30.01
CA ASP A 22 55.80 -47.18 30.37
C ASP A 22 56.93 -46.74 29.39
N LEU A 23 57.52 -45.58 29.72
CA LEU A 23 58.90 -45.12 29.45
C LEU A 23 59.32 -44.49 28.09
N ALA A 24 59.40 -43.15 28.13
CA ALA A 24 60.59 -42.31 27.88
C ALA A 24 61.30 -42.25 26.49
N GLY A 25 61.56 -41.02 26.03
CA GLY A 25 62.79 -40.75 25.26
C GLY A 25 62.86 -39.52 24.34
N ARG A 26 63.33 -38.37 24.89
CA ARG A 26 64.31 -37.44 24.26
C ARG A 26 63.94 -36.66 22.98
N ALA A 27 64.11 -35.33 23.05
CA ALA A 27 64.12 -34.39 21.90
C ALA A 27 65.57 -33.91 21.62
N PRO A 28 65.78 -32.85 20.79
CA PRO A 28 65.85 -32.85 19.33
C PRO A 28 67.33 -32.74 18.83
N PRO A 29 67.61 -32.39 17.56
CA PRO A 29 67.88 -30.97 17.25
C PRO A 29 67.38 -30.52 15.86
N ALA A 30 67.69 -29.27 15.47
CA ALA A 30 67.33 -28.67 14.18
C ALA A 30 68.54 -28.04 13.46
N THR A 31 68.55 -28.15 12.12
CA THR A 31 69.42 -27.47 11.13
C THR A 31 68.68 -27.58 9.78
N SER A 32 68.28 -26.56 9.01
CA SER A 32 68.88 -25.28 8.56
C SER A 32 69.42 -25.36 7.12
N ALA A 33 68.99 -24.45 6.24
CA ALA A 33 69.53 -24.17 4.89
C ALA A 33 69.41 -25.33 3.85
N SER A 34 69.43 -25.10 2.52
CA SER A 34 69.20 -23.88 1.72
C SER A 34 68.99 -24.24 0.24
N SER A 35 68.28 -23.36 -0.49
CA SER A 35 68.36 -23.10 -1.94
C SER A 35 69.08 -24.08 -2.89
N SER A 36 68.35 -24.53 -3.93
CA SER A 36 68.86 -24.47 -5.30
C SER A 36 67.73 -24.39 -6.32
N SER A 37 67.93 -23.58 -7.36
CA SER A 37 67.06 -23.49 -8.53
C SER A 37 67.71 -24.22 -9.71
N SER A 38 66.95 -25.01 -10.45
CA SER A 38 67.35 -25.43 -11.81
C SER A 38 66.13 -25.55 -12.70
N SER A 39 66.22 -24.98 -13.90
CA SER A 39 65.18 -24.99 -14.91
C SER A 39 65.58 -25.85 -16.11
N SER A 40 64.64 -26.61 -16.64
CA SER A 40 64.69 -27.20 -17.98
C SER A 40 63.27 -27.52 -18.44
N ALA A 41 63.01 -27.40 -19.73
CA ALA A 41 61.70 -27.63 -20.33
C ALA A 41 61.86 -28.39 -21.64
N THR A 42 60.96 -29.35 -21.91
CA THR A 42 60.70 -29.84 -23.28
C THR A 42 59.41 -30.64 -23.40
N ALA A 43 58.87 -30.65 -24.62
CA ALA A 43 58.07 -31.72 -25.23
C ALA A 43 56.75 -32.14 -24.55
N SER A 44 55.69 -31.44 -24.98
CA SER A 44 54.34 -31.95 -25.21
C SER A 44 54.17 -33.47 -25.47
N SER A 45 53.18 -34.08 -24.84
CA SER A 45 52.41 -35.18 -25.43
C SER A 45 50.93 -35.08 -25.04
N SER A 46 50.03 -35.30 -25.99
CA SER A 46 48.58 -35.18 -25.79
C SER A 46 47.95 -36.50 -25.37
N SER A 47 47.24 -36.50 -24.25
CA SER A 47 46.22 -37.52 -23.96
C SER A 47 45.02 -36.86 -23.28
N ALA A 48 43.82 -37.14 -23.80
CA ALA A 48 42.59 -36.57 -23.27
C ALA A 48 42.05 -37.49 -22.16
N ALA A 49 42.23 -37.06 -20.91
CA ALA A 49 41.49 -37.59 -19.77
C ALA A 49 40.42 -36.57 -19.38
N ALA A 50 39.16 -36.86 -19.69
CA ALA A 50 38.02 -36.03 -19.32
C ALA A 50 37.70 -36.19 -17.83
N SER A 51 38.59 -35.66 -16.98
CA SER A 51 38.34 -35.53 -15.54
C SER A 51 37.21 -34.53 -15.34
N ALA A 52 36.01 -35.04 -15.03
CA ALA A 52 34.87 -34.22 -14.66
C ALA A 52 35.16 -33.50 -13.33
N ALA A 53 35.76 -32.32 -13.42
CA ALA A 53 35.92 -31.44 -12.28
C ALA A 53 34.52 -31.00 -11.84
N SER A 54 34.10 -31.46 -10.66
CA SER A 54 32.88 -31.01 -9.99
C SER A 54 33.10 -29.56 -9.50
N SER A 55 33.03 -28.61 -10.44
CA SER A 55 33.09 -27.19 -10.14
C SER A 55 31.77 -26.78 -9.48
N SER A 56 31.80 -26.62 -8.16
CA SER A 56 30.84 -25.78 -7.44
C SER A 56 31.41 -24.36 -7.36
N PRO A 57 31.04 -23.42 -8.24
CA PRO A 57 31.34 -22.00 -8.06
C PRO A 57 30.31 -21.33 -7.13
N SER A 58 29.85 -22.04 -6.09
CA SER A 58 28.95 -21.49 -5.08
C SER A 58 29.76 -20.59 -4.15
N GLY A 59 29.77 -19.29 -4.46
CA GLY A 59 30.39 -18.26 -3.65
C GLY A 59 30.10 -16.86 -4.21
N ALA A 60 30.07 -15.86 -3.34
CA ALA A 60 29.76 -14.48 -3.69
C ALA A 60 31.03 -13.62 -3.84
N THR A 61 31.04 -12.72 -4.83
CA THR A 61 32.05 -11.67 -4.94
C THR A 61 31.52 -10.41 -4.27
N LEU A 62 31.99 -10.15 -3.05
CA LEU A 62 31.47 -9.09 -2.18
C LEU A 62 32.43 -7.88 -2.07
N PRO A 63 31.92 -6.63 -2.04
CA PRO A 63 32.74 -5.44 -1.82
C PRO A 63 33.10 -5.25 -0.34
N ARG A 64 34.33 -4.78 -0.06
CA ARG A 64 34.85 -4.49 1.29
C ARG A 64 34.30 -3.19 1.94
N SER A 65 33.16 -2.72 1.47
CA SER A 65 32.55 -1.44 1.87
C SER A 65 31.06 -1.49 1.55
N PRO A 66 30.18 -0.80 2.30
CA PRO A 66 28.75 -0.79 2.05
C PRO A 66 28.41 -0.58 0.57
N ASN A 67 27.65 -1.52 0.03
CA ASN A 67 27.24 -1.56 -1.37
C ASN A 67 25.95 -0.76 -1.50
N ILE A 68 26.07 0.56 -1.64
CA ILE A 68 24.93 1.46 -1.79
C ILE A 68 24.41 1.38 -3.22
N ILE A 69 23.17 0.93 -3.36
CA ILE A 69 22.42 0.80 -4.61
C ILE A 69 21.33 1.89 -4.60
N PRO A 70 21.40 2.91 -5.48
CA PRO A 70 20.31 3.88 -5.63
C PRO A 70 19.02 3.20 -6.10
N LEU A 71 17.88 3.60 -5.53
CA LEU A 71 16.57 3.08 -5.91
C LEU A 71 15.87 3.99 -6.92
N ASN A 72 15.23 3.35 -7.89
CA ASN A 72 14.34 3.97 -8.86
C ASN A 72 12.92 4.13 -8.27
N TYR A 73 12.13 5.00 -8.87
CA TYR A 73 10.73 5.22 -8.52
C TYR A 73 9.78 4.59 -9.55
N GLY A 74 8.67 4.03 -9.06
CA GLY A 74 7.52 3.58 -9.84
C GLY A 74 6.22 3.86 -9.09
N PHE A 75 5.08 3.50 -9.68
CA PHE A 75 3.77 3.71 -9.04
C PHE A 75 2.88 2.46 -9.06
N SER A 76 2.29 2.14 -7.90
CA SER A 76 1.22 1.16 -7.76
C SER A 76 0.01 1.84 -7.10
N ASP A 77 -1.18 1.76 -7.70
CA ASP A 77 -2.40 2.48 -7.26
C ASP A 77 -2.18 3.99 -6.97
N GLY A 78 -1.39 4.62 -7.83
CA GLY A 78 -1.01 6.03 -7.72
C GLY A 78 0.01 6.34 -6.62
N GLN A 79 0.45 5.34 -5.84
CA GLN A 79 1.38 5.49 -4.73
C GLN A 79 2.81 5.13 -5.11
N LEU A 80 3.76 5.86 -4.53
CA LEU A 80 5.20 5.74 -4.80
C LEU A 80 5.79 4.43 -4.25
N VAL A 81 6.28 3.58 -5.15
CA VAL A 81 7.02 2.34 -4.86
C VAL A 81 8.47 2.42 -5.38
N TYR A 82 9.31 1.47 -4.96
CA TYR A 82 10.78 1.56 -5.09
C TYR A 82 11.37 0.29 -5.71
N SER A 83 12.23 0.46 -6.72
CA SER A 83 12.87 -0.65 -7.42
C SER A 83 14.38 -0.52 -7.50
N ALA A 84 15.07 -1.66 -7.45
CA ALA A 84 16.52 -1.76 -7.57
C ALA A 84 16.92 -2.32 -8.95
N PRO A 85 18.01 -1.83 -9.56
CA PRO A 85 18.59 -2.48 -10.74
C PRO A 85 19.33 -3.77 -10.33
N LEU A 86 18.89 -4.89 -10.90
CA LEU A 86 19.49 -6.22 -10.73
C LEU A 86 19.89 -6.78 -12.10
N THR A 87 21.08 -7.36 -12.23
CA THR A 87 21.53 -8.01 -13.48
C THR A 87 21.51 -9.53 -13.33
N LEU A 88 20.87 -10.21 -14.28
CA LEU A 88 20.91 -11.67 -14.44
C LEU A 88 21.90 -12.05 -15.55
N GLY A 89 22.82 -12.96 -15.23
CA GLY A 89 23.93 -13.33 -16.09
C GLY A 89 24.90 -12.16 -16.31
N SER A 90 25.52 -12.07 -17.48
CA SER A 90 26.49 -11.01 -17.78
C SER A 90 25.89 -9.75 -18.41
N ASN A 91 24.68 -9.83 -18.97
CA ASN A 91 24.19 -8.85 -19.96
C ASN A 91 22.81 -8.24 -19.68
N THR A 92 21.99 -8.83 -18.80
CA THR A 92 20.56 -8.49 -18.72
C THR A 92 20.22 -7.83 -17.38
N THR A 93 20.28 -6.50 -17.35
CA THR A 93 19.77 -5.70 -16.23
C THR A 93 18.26 -5.52 -16.32
N LEU A 94 17.58 -5.66 -15.19
CA LEU A 94 16.16 -5.52 -14.97
C LEU A 94 15.94 -4.60 -13.75
N ASN A 95 14.80 -3.90 -13.68
CA ASN A 95 14.35 -3.30 -12.43
C ASN A 95 13.51 -4.33 -11.67
N VAL A 96 13.75 -4.49 -10.37
CA VAL A 96 12.96 -5.37 -9.49
C VAL A 96 12.46 -4.60 -8.28
N LEU A 97 11.19 -4.79 -7.92
CA LEU A 97 10.58 -4.18 -6.73
C LEU A 97 11.35 -4.62 -5.48
N VAL A 98 11.66 -3.69 -4.58
CA VAL A 98 12.34 -4.02 -3.32
C VAL A 98 11.29 -4.39 -2.28
N ASP A 99 11.30 -5.65 -1.84
CA ASP A 99 10.25 -6.23 -1.01
C ASP A 99 10.83 -6.87 0.27
N THR A 100 10.51 -6.33 1.44
CA THR A 100 10.87 -6.93 2.75
C THR A 100 9.77 -7.80 3.35
N GLY A 101 8.61 -7.93 2.70
CA GLY A 101 7.52 -8.84 3.03
C GLY A 101 7.75 -10.26 2.50
N SER A 102 8.19 -10.43 1.25
CA SER A 102 8.54 -11.73 0.66
C SER A 102 10.05 -12.01 0.58
N ALA A 103 10.46 -13.27 0.37
CA ALA A 103 11.86 -13.69 0.38
C ALA A 103 12.43 -14.09 -0.98
N ASP A 104 11.60 -14.44 -1.97
CA ASP A 104 12.08 -14.99 -3.24
C ASP A 104 12.34 -13.90 -4.30
N LEU A 105 13.50 -13.98 -4.97
CA LEU A 105 13.74 -13.28 -6.23
C LEU A 105 12.95 -13.98 -7.35
N TRP A 106 12.16 -13.20 -8.11
CA TRP A 106 11.54 -13.68 -9.35
C TRP A 106 11.43 -12.58 -10.41
N VAL A 107 11.36 -12.99 -11.68
CA VAL A 107 11.19 -12.10 -12.84
C VAL A 107 10.22 -12.70 -13.86
N ALA A 108 9.45 -11.82 -14.52
CA ALA A 108 8.53 -12.15 -15.60
C ALA A 108 9.29 -12.67 -16.83
N ASP A 109 8.99 -13.90 -17.25
CA ASP A 109 9.66 -14.58 -18.36
C ASP A 109 9.11 -14.10 -19.72
N THR A 110 9.88 -14.22 -20.82
CA THR A 110 9.37 -13.95 -22.18
C THR A 110 8.24 -14.90 -22.61
N ARG A 111 8.00 -15.97 -21.86
CA ARG A 111 6.81 -16.83 -21.92
C ARG A 111 5.57 -16.25 -21.25
N CYS A 112 5.69 -15.29 -20.33
CA CYS A 112 4.56 -14.79 -19.56
C CYS A 112 3.55 -14.02 -20.44
N ARG A 113 2.25 -14.32 -20.29
CA ARG A 113 1.16 -13.81 -21.14
C ARG A 113 -0.01 -13.19 -20.38
N SER A 114 0.00 -13.14 -19.05
CA SER A 114 -0.99 -12.36 -18.29
C SER A 114 -0.90 -10.87 -18.62
N ASP A 115 -1.97 -10.12 -18.31
CA ASP A 115 -2.02 -8.68 -18.56
C ASP A 115 -0.95 -7.92 -17.75
N SER A 116 -0.67 -8.34 -16.51
CA SER A 116 0.46 -7.90 -15.68
C SER A 116 1.81 -8.02 -16.41
N CYS A 117 2.01 -9.08 -17.19
CA CYS A 117 3.21 -9.31 -17.99
C CYS A 117 3.18 -8.66 -19.39
N GLN A 118 2.06 -8.13 -19.85
CA GLN A 118 1.93 -7.48 -21.17
C GLN A 118 2.00 -5.94 -21.08
N GLY A 119 1.62 -5.34 -19.95
CA GLY A 119 1.78 -3.90 -19.72
C GLY A 119 0.78 -3.01 -20.47
N THR A 120 -0.42 -3.52 -20.73
CA THR A 120 -1.44 -2.87 -21.56
C THR A 120 -2.00 -1.56 -20.98
N SER A 121 -1.86 -1.32 -19.67
CA SER A 121 -2.55 -0.24 -18.95
C SER A 121 -2.11 1.18 -19.32
N ASN A 122 -0.80 1.41 -19.46
CA ASN A 122 -0.20 2.76 -19.53
C ASN A 122 0.75 3.00 -20.72
N GLY A 123 0.91 2.02 -21.62
CA GLY A 123 1.82 2.10 -22.77
C GLY A 123 3.31 1.83 -22.45
N ASN A 124 3.64 1.50 -21.20
CA ASN A 124 4.95 0.97 -20.80
C ASN A 124 4.95 -0.56 -21.00
N GLU A 125 5.87 -1.09 -21.81
CA GLU A 125 6.06 -2.55 -21.89
C GLU A 125 6.88 -3.07 -20.69
N VAL A 126 6.48 -4.20 -20.12
CA VAL A 126 7.28 -4.93 -19.12
C VAL A 126 8.49 -5.58 -19.79
N GLN A 127 9.70 -5.15 -19.40
CA GLN A 127 10.93 -5.80 -19.81
C GLN A 127 11.00 -7.22 -19.23
N ARG A 128 10.71 -8.23 -20.05
CA ARG A 128 10.68 -9.65 -19.67
C ARG A 128 12.03 -10.35 -19.89
N TYR A 129 12.33 -11.36 -19.07
CA TYR A 129 13.57 -12.12 -19.12
C TYR A 129 13.45 -13.36 -20.00
N ASP A 130 14.32 -13.55 -20.99
CA ASP A 130 14.36 -14.79 -21.76
C ASP A 130 15.28 -15.82 -21.09
N VAL A 131 14.73 -16.59 -20.16
CA VAL A 131 15.52 -17.56 -19.38
C VAL A 131 16.21 -18.60 -20.27
N ARG A 132 15.65 -18.88 -21.46
CA ARG A 132 16.13 -19.92 -22.38
C ARG A 132 17.23 -19.41 -23.31
N ALA A 133 17.24 -18.13 -23.66
CA ALA A 133 18.30 -17.48 -24.43
C ALA A 133 19.45 -16.96 -23.54
N SER A 134 19.19 -16.66 -22.26
CA SER A 134 20.18 -16.05 -21.36
C SER A 134 21.16 -17.02 -20.67
N GLY A 135 21.14 -18.32 -21.01
CA GLY A 135 22.07 -19.31 -20.47
C GLY A 135 21.88 -19.65 -18.99
N ALA A 136 20.71 -19.35 -18.42
CA ALA A 136 20.32 -19.82 -17.09
C ALA A 136 20.11 -21.34 -17.10
N VAL A 137 20.26 -21.99 -15.95
CA VAL A 137 20.14 -23.46 -15.82
C VAL A 137 18.81 -23.80 -15.13
N SER A 138 17.98 -24.64 -15.76
CA SER A 138 16.72 -25.07 -15.13
C SER A 138 16.99 -26.04 -13.99
N THR A 139 16.30 -25.86 -12.86
CA THR A 139 16.38 -26.79 -11.73
C THR A 139 15.44 -27.99 -11.86
N GLY A 140 14.50 -27.95 -12.82
CA GLY A 140 13.41 -28.92 -12.92
C GLY A 140 12.33 -28.80 -11.84
N LYS A 141 12.38 -27.79 -10.97
CA LYS A 141 11.31 -27.44 -10.02
C LYS A 141 10.41 -26.34 -10.59
N SER A 142 9.19 -26.28 -10.07
CA SER A 142 8.27 -25.14 -10.22
C SER A 142 8.00 -24.48 -8.87
N TRP A 143 7.45 -23.26 -8.89
CA TRP A 143 7.13 -22.44 -7.72
C TRP A 143 5.85 -21.65 -7.97
N ASN A 144 5.16 -21.27 -6.90
CA ASN A 144 3.98 -20.41 -6.89
C ASN A 144 4.00 -19.60 -5.59
N ILE A 145 3.69 -18.31 -5.66
CA ILE A 145 3.49 -17.43 -4.50
C ILE A 145 2.17 -16.66 -4.66
N SER A 146 1.48 -16.42 -3.55
CA SER A 146 0.28 -15.58 -3.47
C SER A 146 0.52 -14.42 -2.51
N TYR A 147 0.18 -13.21 -2.94
CA TYR A 147 0.30 -11.99 -2.16
C TYR A 147 -1.04 -11.61 -1.50
N VAL A 148 -1.08 -10.46 -0.82
CA VAL A 148 -2.35 -9.86 -0.35
C VAL A 148 -3.34 -9.66 -1.50
N ASN A 149 -2.81 -9.29 -2.67
CA ASN A 149 -3.57 -8.99 -3.88
C ASN A 149 -2.74 -9.37 -5.11
N GLY A 150 -3.01 -10.52 -5.72
CA GLY A 150 -2.23 -11.06 -6.84
C GLY A 150 -1.27 -12.18 -6.45
N GLY A 151 -0.38 -12.57 -7.37
CA GLY A 151 0.53 -13.69 -7.21
C GLY A 151 1.40 -13.94 -8.44
N ALA A 152 2.32 -14.90 -8.37
CA ALA A 152 3.18 -15.28 -9.48
C ALA A 152 3.54 -16.77 -9.43
N GLU A 153 3.66 -17.41 -10.59
CA GLU A 153 4.09 -18.81 -10.68
C GLU A 153 4.91 -19.13 -11.94
N GLY A 154 5.69 -20.21 -11.87
CA GLY A 154 6.41 -20.74 -13.03
C GLY A 154 7.51 -21.72 -12.66
N ASP A 155 8.62 -21.66 -13.39
CA ASP A 155 9.77 -22.55 -13.20
C ASP A 155 10.85 -21.92 -12.33
N VAL A 156 11.58 -22.73 -11.58
CA VAL A 156 12.79 -22.28 -10.85
C VAL A 156 14.05 -22.54 -11.69
N TRP A 157 14.85 -21.50 -11.88
CA TRP A 157 16.11 -21.53 -12.63
C TRP A 157 17.24 -20.97 -11.77
N THR A 158 18.50 -21.33 -12.09
CA THR A 158 19.70 -20.76 -11.47
C THR A 158 20.49 -19.92 -12.48
N GLN A 159 20.99 -18.78 -12.01
CA GLN A 159 21.78 -17.82 -12.79
C GLN A 159 22.69 -17.00 -11.87
N ASP A 160 23.74 -16.39 -12.41
CA ASP A 160 24.51 -15.38 -11.68
C ASP A 160 23.67 -14.10 -11.50
N VAL A 161 23.56 -13.62 -10.25
CA VAL A 161 22.89 -12.36 -9.89
C VAL A 161 23.94 -11.32 -9.54
N GLN A 162 23.79 -10.09 -10.06
CA GLN A 162 24.55 -8.92 -9.62
C GLN A 162 23.63 -7.83 -9.08
N LEU A 163 23.91 -7.38 -7.86
CA LEU A 163 23.26 -6.26 -7.18
C LEU A 163 24.32 -5.19 -6.87
N GLY A 164 24.35 -4.12 -7.66
CA GLY A 164 25.39 -3.10 -7.57
C GLY A 164 26.80 -3.71 -7.76
N LYS A 165 27.61 -3.69 -6.70
CA LYS A 165 28.98 -4.22 -6.69
C LYS A 165 29.08 -5.67 -6.17
N ALA A 166 28.01 -6.24 -5.62
CA ALA A 166 27.98 -7.61 -5.15
C ALA A 166 27.52 -8.56 -6.27
N GLN A 167 28.15 -9.73 -6.40
CA GLN A 167 27.70 -10.80 -7.29
C GLN A 167 27.48 -12.09 -6.49
N VAL A 168 26.33 -12.74 -6.68
CA VAL A 168 26.01 -14.07 -6.12
C VAL A 168 25.99 -15.06 -7.27
N LYS A 169 26.77 -16.14 -7.16
CA LYS A 169 26.92 -17.14 -8.24
C LYS A 169 25.87 -18.25 -8.14
N GLY A 170 25.23 -18.55 -9.28
CA GLY A 170 24.23 -19.61 -9.38
C GLY A 170 23.02 -19.47 -8.44
N GLN A 171 22.60 -18.24 -8.14
CA GLN A 171 21.38 -17.92 -7.37
C GLN A 171 20.15 -18.55 -8.04
N ALA A 172 19.31 -19.25 -7.29
CA ALA A 172 18.01 -19.69 -7.76
C ALA A 172 16.99 -18.54 -7.69
N PHE A 173 16.10 -18.50 -8.70
CA PHE A 173 15.08 -17.48 -8.83
C PHE A 173 13.87 -18.03 -9.60
N GLY A 174 12.72 -17.38 -9.43
CA GLY A 174 11.51 -17.69 -10.17
C GLY A 174 11.50 -17.07 -11.57
N ALA A 175 11.39 -17.89 -12.61
CA ALA A 175 11.06 -17.44 -13.95
C ALA A 175 9.53 -17.54 -14.12
N ALA A 176 8.84 -16.44 -13.83
CA ALA A 176 7.37 -16.39 -13.79
C ALA A 176 6.78 -16.55 -15.19
N THR A 177 5.97 -17.59 -15.38
CA THR A 177 5.20 -17.85 -16.60
C THR A 177 3.76 -17.37 -16.52
N ASP A 178 3.25 -17.18 -15.30
CA ASP A 178 2.02 -16.45 -15.03
C ASP A 178 2.22 -15.50 -13.85
N VAL A 179 1.49 -14.38 -13.87
CA VAL A 179 1.53 -13.31 -12.86
C VAL A 179 0.14 -12.69 -12.81
N ASP A 180 -0.51 -12.74 -11.65
CA ASP A 180 -1.86 -12.22 -11.43
C ASP A 180 -1.83 -10.93 -10.58
N ASN A 181 -2.74 -10.01 -10.90
CA ASN A 181 -2.99 -8.67 -10.33
C ASN A 181 -1.80 -7.73 -10.00
N GLU A 182 -0.57 -8.08 -10.40
CA GLU A 182 0.63 -7.24 -10.17
C GLU A 182 0.79 -6.11 -11.21
N GLN A 183 1.07 -4.90 -10.76
CA GLN A 183 1.12 -3.69 -11.61
C GLN A 183 2.51 -3.43 -12.24
N LEU A 184 3.20 -4.48 -12.69
CA LEU A 184 4.61 -4.44 -13.15
C LEU A 184 4.95 -3.26 -14.08
N ALA A 185 4.08 -2.97 -15.07
CA ALA A 185 4.26 -1.88 -16.03
C ALA A 185 4.07 -0.45 -15.46
N SER A 186 3.24 -0.30 -14.43
CA SER A 186 3.04 0.98 -13.72
C SER A 186 4.17 1.21 -12.71
N MET A 187 4.62 0.13 -12.07
CA MET A 187 5.77 0.12 -11.16
C MET A 187 7.12 0.21 -11.90
N ASN A 188 7.15 0.05 -13.22
CA ASN A 188 8.35 0.01 -14.06
C ASN A 188 9.37 -1.05 -13.59
N VAL A 189 8.87 -2.25 -13.30
CA VAL A 189 9.64 -3.43 -12.85
C VAL A 189 9.37 -4.66 -13.71
N SER A 190 10.31 -5.58 -13.66
CA SER A 190 10.29 -6.89 -14.31
C SER A 190 9.91 -8.03 -13.35
N GLY A 191 9.69 -7.74 -12.08
CA GLY A 191 9.49 -8.73 -11.01
C GLY A 191 9.89 -8.16 -9.64
N ILE A 192 10.14 -9.03 -8.67
CA ILE A 192 10.34 -8.68 -7.25
C ILE A 192 11.66 -9.27 -6.74
N LEU A 193 12.37 -8.47 -5.93
CA LEU A 193 13.51 -8.89 -5.11
C LEU A 193 13.03 -9.00 -3.67
N GLY A 194 12.68 -10.22 -3.26
CA GLY A 194 12.44 -10.52 -1.85
C GLY A 194 13.71 -10.36 -1.00
N LEU A 195 13.52 -9.77 0.18
CA LEU A 195 14.52 -9.48 1.21
C LEU A 195 14.00 -9.83 2.62
N SER A 196 12.90 -10.59 2.72
CA SER A 196 12.47 -11.23 3.97
C SER A 196 13.42 -12.37 4.38
N LEU A 197 13.15 -13.01 5.52
CA LEU A 197 14.00 -14.08 6.05
C LEU A 197 13.93 -15.34 5.19
N THR A 198 15.04 -16.08 5.04
CA THR A 198 15.14 -17.22 4.11
C THR A 198 14.14 -18.34 4.39
N SER A 199 13.71 -18.48 5.64
CA SER A 199 12.60 -19.33 6.12
C SER A 199 11.29 -19.12 5.36
N ASN A 200 11.07 -17.94 4.78
CA ASN A 200 9.91 -17.55 4.00
C ASN A 200 10.06 -17.80 2.48
N SER A 201 11.17 -18.41 2.03
CA SER A 201 11.39 -18.71 0.61
C SER A 201 10.53 -19.90 0.15
N VAL A 202 9.59 -19.67 -0.77
CA VAL A 202 8.78 -20.75 -1.37
C VAL A 202 9.60 -21.61 -2.32
N ILE A 203 10.66 -21.07 -2.91
CA ILE A 203 11.62 -21.82 -3.74
C ILE A 203 12.54 -22.71 -2.87
N GLY A 204 12.81 -22.26 -1.64
CA GLY A 204 13.82 -22.79 -0.71
C GLY A 204 13.29 -23.43 0.57
N ALA A 205 12.12 -24.07 0.54
CA ALA A 205 11.53 -24.71 1.71
C ALA A 205 12.43 -25.83 2.32
N GLY A 206 12.88 -25.64 3.56
CA GLY A 206 13.67 -26.62 4.32
C GLY A 206 13.96 -26.17 5.76
N GLU A 207 13.18 -26.66 6.72
CA GLU A 207 13.15 -26.18 8.12
C GLU A 207 14.51 -26.25 8.86
N ASN A 208 15.21 -25.12 8.96
CA ASN A 208 16.16 -24.77 10.03
C ASN A 208 16.68 -23.33 9.83
N ASN A 209 17.21 -22.70 10.88
CA ASN A 209 17.72 -21.32 10.84
C ASN A 209 19.08 -21.16 10.10
N SER A 210 19.47 -22.13 9.25
CA SER A 210 20.68 -22.04 8.42
C SER A 210 20.39 -21.26 7.15
N LEU A 211 21.33 -20.43 6.69
CA LEU A 211 21.31 -19.92 5.32
C LEU A 211 21.61 -21.10 4.36
N PRO A 212 20.71 -21.46 3.44
CA PRO A 212 20.96 -22.46 2.42
C PRO A 212 21.92 -21.93 1.34
N THR A 213 22.38 -22.81 0.44
CA THR A 213 23.17 -22.37 -0.72
C THR A 213 22.32 -21.57 -1.71
N PRO A 214 22.86 -20.55 -2.41
CA PRO A 214 22.11 -19.73 -3.37
C PRO A 214 21.32 -20.52 -4.41
N SER A 215 21.85 -21.66 -4.84
CA SER A 215 21.27 -22.52 -5.88
C SER A 215 20.04 -23.33 -5.45
N ILE A 216 19.58 -23.24 -4.19
CA ILE A 216 18.42 -23.98 -3.69
C ILE A 216 17.34 -23.12 -3.03
N THR A 217 17.49 -21.80 -2.98
CA THR A 217 16.54 -20.83 -2.40
C THR A 217 16.29 -19.65 -3.34
N GLY A 218 15.12 -19.03 -3.29
CA GLY A 218 14.86 -17.77 -3.98
C GLY A 218 15.51 -16.57 -3.30
N ASP A 219 15.86 -16.71 -2.01
CA ASP A 219 16.48 -15.65 -1.21
C ASP A 219 17.91 -15.33 -1.65
N VAL A 220 18.14 -14.06 -1.97
CA VAL A 220 19.45 -13.53 -2.37
C VAL A 220 20.32 -13.19 -1.15
N LEU A 221 19.72 -12.94 0.02
CA LEU A 221 20.43 -12.67 1.27
C LEU A 221 21.25 -13.89 1.70
N ALA A 222 20.73 -15.11 1.55
CA ALA A 222 21.47 -16.35 1.73
C ALA A 222 22.83 -16.35 0.99
N GLY A 223 22.88 -15.88 -0.25
CA GLY A 223 24.11 -15.74 -1.02
C GLY A 223 24.96 -14.52 -0.66
N LEU A 224 24.33 -13.39 -0.35
CA LEU A 224 25.03 -12.18 0.08
C LEU A 224 25.69 -12.34 1.46
N TRP A 225 25.19 -13.24 2.30
CA TRP A 225 25.63 -13.44 3.69
C TRP A 225 26.47 -14.70 3.93
N ALA A 226 26.48 -15.67 3.01
CA ALA A 226 27.30 -16.87 3.13
C ALA A 226 28.81 -16.58 3.22
N ASP A 227 29.30 -15.64 2.39
CA ASP A 227 30.72 -15.24 2.32
C ASP A 227 31.02 -13.87 2.96
N ALA A 228 30.07 -13.32 3.76
CA ALA A 228 30.20 -12.00 4.36
C ALA A 228 30.96 -12.00 5.69
N ASP A 229 31.76 -10.95 5.94
CA ASP A 229 32.45 -10.74 7.21
C ASP A 229 31.45 -10.59 8.37
N THR A 230 31.75 -11.20 9.53
CA THR A 230 30.91 -11.09 10.72
C THR A 230 30.79 -9.64 11.20
N GLY A 231 29.56 -9.16 11.40
CA GLY A 231 29.24 -7.75 11.64
C GLY A 231 28.83 -7.00 10.37
N THR A 232 28.82 -7.66 9.21
CA THR A 232 28.35 -7.09 7.92
C THR A 232 27.15 -7.82 7.33
N ARG A 233 26.59 -8.87 7.98
CA ARG A 233 25.40 -9.61 7.50
C ARG A 233 24.10 -8.82 7.77
N MET A 234 24.01 -7.68 7.11
CA MET A 234 22.90 -6.73 7.18
C MET A 234 22.64 -6.08 5.82
N PHE A 235 21.41 -5.60 5.65
CA PHE A 235 21.06 -4.60 4.65
C PHE A 235 20.29 -3.44 5.31
N GLY A 236 20.20 -2.32 4.61
CA GLY A 236 19.42 -1.17 5.03
C GLY A 236 18.66 -0.55 3.88
N VAL A 237 17.45 -0.06 4.15
CA VAL A 237 16.59 0.58 3.17
C VAL A 237 16.23 1.98 3.65
N GLY A 238 16.64 2.96 2.86
CA GLY A 238 16.25 4.36 2.98
C GLY A 238 15.30 4.74 1.87
N LEU A 239 14.09 5.16 2.22
CA LEU A 239 13.09 5.62 1.26
C LEU A 239 12.97 7.14 1.32
N GLN A 240 12.70 7.78 0.18
CA GLN A 240 12.40 9.21 0.07
C GLN A 240 11.08 9.44 -0.64
N ARG A 241 10.47 10.60 -0.38
CA ARG A 241 9.43 11.17 -1.25
C ARG A 241 10.02 11.58 -2.61
N LEU A 242 9.16 11.99 -3.55
CA LEU A 242 9.62 12.68 -4.76
C LEU A 242 10.23 14.05 -4.39
N PRO A 243 11.15 14.61 -5.21
CA PRO A 243 11.67 15.96 -5.01
C PRO A 243 10.57 17.04 -4.91
N SER A 244 9.49 16.92 -5.70
CA SER A 244 8.32 17.81 -5.62
C SER A 244 7.69 17.88 -4.24
N ASP A 245 7.87 16.82 -3.45
CA ASP A 245 7.22 16.64 -2.16
C ASP A 245 8.26 16.70 -1.02
N GLY A 246 9.49 17.16 -1.29
CA GLY A 246 10.56 17.40 -0.30
C GLY A 246 11.64 16.31 -0.21
N GLY A 247 11.51 15.19 -0.92
CA GLY A 247 12.50 14.11 -0.88
C GLY A 247 13.82 14.42 -1.60
N GLY A 248 14.87 13.66 -1.30
CA GLY A 248 16.17 13.77 -1.98
C GLY A 248 17.09 14.88 -1.46
N ARG A 249 16.67 15.63 -0.45
CA ARG A 249 17.39 16.82 0.09
C ARG A 249 18.62 16.48 0.94
N THR A 250 18.53 15.40 1.72
CA THR A 250 19.56 14.96 2.68
C THR A 250 20.19 13.63 2.29
N ALA A 251 19.39 12.72 1.72
CA ALA A 251 19.80 11.45 1.15
C ALA A 251 18.91 11.10 -0.06
N THR A 252 19.39 10.23 -0.95
CA THR A 252 18.58 9.61 -2.01
C THR A 252 17.99 8.30 -1.52
N SER A 253 16.89 7.83 -2.13
CA SER A 253 16.39 6.47 -1.86
C SER A 253 17.46 5.43 -2.19
N SER A 254 17.75 4.51 -1.26
CA SER A 254 18.86 3.56 -1.39
C SER A 254 18.61 2.23 -0.68
N LEU A 255 19.15 1.16 -1.28
CA LEU A 255 19.37 -0.14 -0.65
C LEU A 255 20.87 -0.30 -0.39
N SER A 256 21.27 -0.33 0.88
CA SER A 256 22.65 -0.58 1.30
C SER A 256 22.83 -2.04 1.67
N LEU A 257 23.66 -2.78 0.93
CA LEU A 257 24.05 -4.16 1.30
C LEU A 257 25.41 -4.15 2.01
N LEU A 258 25.63 -5.10 2.94
CA LEU A 258 26.88 -5.27 3.70
C LEU A 258 27.26 -4.06 4.58
N GLY A 259 26.25 -3.44 5.17
CA GLY A 259 26.39 -2.28 6.03
C GLY A 259 25.28 -1.25 5.81
N VAL A 260 25.55 -0.01 6.24
CA VAL A 260 24.57 1.09 6.26
C VAL A 260 24.98 2.22 5.33
N ASP A 261 24.00 3.00 4.89
CA ASP A 261 24.21 4.19 4.07
C ASP A 261 24.63 5.39 4.95
N PRO A 262 25.84 5.95 4.78
CA PRO A 262 26.31 7.09 5.55
C PRO A 262 25.50 8.38 5.32
N ALA A 263 24.70 8.48 4.26
CA ALA A 263 23.78 9.60 4.02
C ALA A 263 22.62 9.62 5.03
N TYR A 264 22.19 8.44 5.52
CA TYR A 264 21.18 8.32 6.57
C TYR A 264 21.82 8.23 7.97
N VAL A 265 22.86 7.41 8.13
CA VAL A 265 23.48 7.19 9.44
C VAL A 265 24.97 6.82 9.33
N SER A 266 25.84 7.60 9.98
CA SER A 266 27.30 7.50 9.80
C SER A 266 27.95 6.22 10.37
N SER A 267 27.20 5.36 11.04
CA SER A 267 27.64 4.05 11.54
C SER A 267 26.43 3.24 12.01
N SER A 268 26.44 1.92 11.77
CA SER A 268 25.46 0.97 12.30
C SER A 268 25.37 1.00 13.83
N SER A 269 26.45 1.37 14.52
CA SER A 269 26.50 1.51 15.98
C SER A 269 25.56 2.56 16.57
N ARG A 270 24.97 3.44 15.75
CA ARG A 270 23.95 4.41 16.18
C ARG A 270 22.51 3.92 16.00
N ILE A 271 22.31 2.73 15.45
CA ILE A 271 20.99 2.16 15.20
C ILE A 271 20.64 1.22 16.36
N PRO A 272 19.55 1.48 17.11
CA PRO A 272 19.09 0.56 18.14
C PRO A 272 18.47 -0.69 17.48
N LEU A 273 19.08 -1.85 17.69
CA LEU A 273 18.63 -3.13 17.12
C LEU A 273 17.67 -3.86 18.08
N THR A 274 16.44 -4.10 17.63
CA THR A 274 15.42 -4.88 18.34
C THR A 274 15.33 -6.28 17.73
N GLN A 275 15.15 -7.31 18.55
CA GLN A 275 14.97 -8.69 18.09
C GLN A 275 13.63 -8.84 17.35
N VAL A 276 13.64 -9.62 16.26
CA VAL A 276 12.41 -9.94 15.50
C VAL A 276 11.48 -10.83 16.33
N VAL A 277 10.18 -10.61 16.17
CA VAL A 277 9.13 -11.44 16.77
C VAL A 277 8.90 -12.69 15.91
N PRO A 278 9.20 -13.90 16.41
CA PRO A 278 8.97 -15.13 15.65
C PRO A 278 7.48 -15.45 15.52
N ASP A 279 7.18 -16.36 14.61
CA ASP A 279 5.87 -16.97 14.41
C ASP A 279 5.59 -18.05 15.47
N ALA A 280 4.36 -18.58 15.49
CA ALA A 280 3.91 -19.51 16.51
C ALA A 280 4.69 -20.85 16.56
N ASN A 281 5.45 -21.19 15.51
CA ASN A 281 6.35 -22.35 15.48
C ASN A 281 7.78 -22.04 15.99
N GLY A 282 8.07 -20.79 16.37
CA GLY A 282 9.38 -20.35 16.88
C GLY A 282 10.41 -19.99 15.80
N LEU A 283 10.08 -20.16 14.52
CA LEU A 283 10.84 -19.60 13.40
C LEU A 283 10.34 -18.17 13.14
N ALA A 284 11.18 -17.29 12.60
CA ALA A 284 10.73 -15.99 12.08
C ALA A 284 10.73 -16.05 10.55
N HIS A 285 9.59 -15.78 9.91
CA HIS A 285 9.47 -15.74 8.44
C HIS A 285 9.54 -14.30 7.90
N HIS A 286 9.11 -13.32 8.69
CA HIS A 286 9.12 -11.90 8.30
C HIS A 286 9.83 -11.03 9.34
N TRP A 287 10.22 -9.81 8.93
CA TRP A 287 10.84 -8.79 9.78
C TRP A 287 9.82 -8.15 10.74
N LYS A 288 9.27 -8.95 11.67
CA LYS A 288 8.20 -8.54 12.58
C LYS A 288 8.72 -7.89 13.85
N LEU A 289 8.04 -6.83 14.31
CA LEU A 289 8.28 -6.13 15.57
C LEU A 289 6.97 -5.93 16.34
N TYR A 290 7.03 -5.49 17.60
CA TYR A 290 5.85 -5.09 18.37
C TYR A 290 5.55 -3.59 18.22
N LEU A 291 4.28 -3.25 18.03
CA LEU A 291 3.75 -1.89 18.08
C LEU A 291 3.33 -1.56 19.53
N THR A 292 4.25 -0.98 20.28
CA THR A 292 4.10 -0.78 21.74
C THR A 292 3.32 0.48 22.10
N ASP A 293 3.26 1.47 21.21
CA ASP A 293 2.50 2.70 21.43
C ASP A 293 2.09 3.37 20.11
N ILE A 294 1.01 4.15 20.14
CA ILE A 294 0.59 5.04 19.07
C ILE A 294 0.06 6.33 19.69
N SER A 295 0.51 7.47 19.18
CA SER A 295 -0.02 8.79 19.54
C SER A 295 -0.41 9.59 18.31
N ALA A 296 -1.53 10.30 18.43
CA ALA A 296 -2.07 11.20 17.43
C ALA A 296 -2.24 12.59 18.05
N ASN A 297 -1.87 13.66 17.35
CA ASN A 297 -2.12 15.03 17.80
C ASN A 297 -2.90 15.79 16.71
N ASN A 298 -3.95 16.49 17.12
CA ASN A 298 -4.86 17.22 16.22
C ASN A 298 -4.74 18.75 16.34
N GLY A 299 -3.61 19.25 16.83
CA GLY A 299 -3.35 20.66 17.14
C GLY A 299 -3.94 21.15 18.46
N SER A 300 -4.99 20.51 18.99
CA SER A 300 -5.63 20.88 20.27
C SER A 300 -5.22 19.99 21.45
N ALA A 301 -4.97 18.70 21.20
CA ALA A 301 -4.54 17.73 22.21
C ALA A 301 -3.74 16.58 21.58
N THR A 302 -2.94 15.90 22.41
CA THR A 302 -2.33 14.61 22.08
C THR A 302 -3.19 13.48 22.66
N PHE A 303 -3.58 12.55 21.80
CA PHE A 303 -4.32 11.34 22.13
C PHE A 303 -3.38 10.15 22.10
N ARG A 304 -3.52 9.25 23.08
CA ARG A 304 -2.87 7.94 23.07
C ARG A 304 -3.88 6.94 22.54
N ILE A 305 -3.58 6.30 21.41
CA ILE A 305 -4.52 5.38 20.76
C ILE A 305 -4.43 4.01 21.44
N PRO A 306 -5.55 3.35 21.78
CA PRO A 306 -5.51 1.99 22.28
C PRO A 306 -4.91 1.04 21.22
N THR A 307 -3.80 0.38 21.55
CA THR A 307 -3.21 -0.68 20.73
C THR A 307 -3.90 -2.04 20.90
N SER A 308 -4.96 -2.12 21.70
CA SER A 308 -5.75 -3.33 21.96
C SER A 308 -7.03 -3.38 21.11
N PHE A 309 -7.23 -4.43 20.30
CA PHE A 309 -8.45 -4.62 19.50
C PHE A 309 -8.98 -6.07 19.51
N PRO A 310 -10.25 -6.31 19.11
CA PRO A 310 -10.83 -7.66 19.05
C PRO A 310 -10.05 -8.59 18.11
N GLY A 311 -9.82 -9.84 18.53
CA GLY A 311 -9.09 -10.85 17.75
C GLY A 311 -7.57 -10.86 17.96
N GLN A 312 -7.00 -9.84 18.60
CA GLN A 312 -5.56 -9.77 18.91
C GLN A 312 -5.11 -10.93 19.82
N THR A 313 -3.98 -11.56 19.47
CA THR A 313 -3.46 -12.76 20.17
C THR A 313 -2.29 -12.47 21.11
N THR A 314 -1.68 -11.28 21.01
CA THR A 314 -0.46 -10.85 21.71
C THR A 314 -0.73 -9.66 22.63
N LEU A 315 0.19 -9.34 23.56
CA LEU A 315 0.07 -8.15 24.42
C LEU A 315 0.15 -6.82 23.63
N TYR A 316 0.95 -6.82 22.56
CA TYR A 316 1.12 -5.70 21.64
C TYR A 316 0.94 -6.20 20.21
N PRO A 317 0.27 -5.45 19.32
CA PRO A 317 0.13 -5.85 17.92
C PRO A 317 1.48 -6.06 17.27
N THR A 318 1.56 -7.06 16.40
CA THR A 318 2.72 -7.34 15.58
C THR A 318 2.65 -6.52 14.29
N VAL A 319 3.74 -5.80 13.98
CA VAL A 319 3.93 -5.11 12.71
C VAL A 319 4.93 -5.89 11.86
N VAL A 320 4.64 -6.09 10.57
CA VAL A 320 5.66 -6.41 9.56
C VAL A 320 6.08 -5.12 8.86
N LEU A 321 7.37 -5.00 8.55
CA LEU A 321 7.90 -3.89 7.74
C LEU A 321 8.00 -4.33 6.28
N ASP A 322 7.34 -3.60 5.39
CA ASP A 322 7.16 -3.98 3.99
C ASP A 322 7.51 -2.81 3.05
N THR A 323 8.61 -2.91 2.34
CA THR A 323 9.06 -1.88 1.38
C THR A 323 8.31 -1.90 0.05
N ALA A 324 7.58 -2.97 -0.26
CA ALA A 324 6.76 -3.11 -1.46
C ALA A 324 5.33 -2.59 -1.24
N ALA A 325 4.79 -2.72 -0.03
CA ALA A 325 3.46 -2.24 0.33
C ALA A 325 3.32 -0.72 0.09
N PRO A 326 2.41 -0.28 -0.83
CA PRO A 326 2.23 1.13 -1.17
C PRO A 326 1.57 1.95 -0.03
N LEU A 327 0.88 1.26 0.88
CA LEU A 327 0.13 1.79 2.00
C LEU A 327 0.54 1.07 3.30
N ASN A 328 0.24 1.67 4.45
CA ASN A 328 0.17 0.92 5.69
C ASN A 328 -1.20 0.22 5.80
N TYR A 329 -1.26 -0.96 6.40
CA TYR A 329 -2.50 -1.70 6.60
C TYR A 329 -2.67 -2.09 8.07
N ALA A 330 -3.87 -1.94 8.62
CA ALA A 330 -4.18 -2.31 10.01
C ALA A 330 -5.66 -2.68 10.18
N PRO A 331 -6.08 -3.26 11.32
CA PRO A 331 -7.47 -3.64 11.55
C PRO A 331 -8.37 -2.40 11.70
N ALA A 332 -9.58 -2.44 11.15
CA ALA A 332 -10.54 -1.33 11.19
C ALA A 332 -10.73 -0.72 12.59
N ALA A 333 -10.70 -1.53 13.65
CA ALA A 333 -10.83 -1.06 15.04
C ALA A 333 -9.70 -0.09 15.45
N LEU A 334 -8.47 -0.35 15.01
CA LEU A 334 -7.32 0.53 15.27
C LEU A 334 -7.38 1.81 14.42
N LEU A 335 -7.80 1.68 13.15
CA LEU A 335 -7.94 2.80 12.23
C LEU A 335 -9.04 3.78 12.66
N ASN A 336 -10.20 3.28 13.06
CA ASN A 336 -11.27 4.09 13.65
C ASN A 336 -10.78 4.86 14.88
N ALA A 337 -9.93 4.26 15.71
CA ALA A 337 -9.35 4.91 16.87
C ALA A 337 -8.30 5.97 16.50
N ILE A 338 -7.49 5.76 15.44
CA ILE A 338 -6.53 6.74 14.90
C ILE A 338 -7.28 7.93 14.27
N TYR A 339 -8.03 7.68 13.20
CA TYR A 339 -8.67 8.71 12.38
C TYR A 339 -9.76 9.45 13.14
N GLY A 340 -10.48 8.76 14.04
CA GLY A 340 -11.49 9.37 14.90
C GLY A 340 -10.97 10.46 15.84
N THR A 341 -9.64 10.62 16.03
CA THR A 341 -9.07 11.77 16.78
C THR A 341 -9.09 13.08 15.98
N TYR A 342 -9.18 13.00 14.65
CA TYR A 342 -9.20 14.13 13.73
C TYR A 342 -10.63 14.52 13.34
N VAL A 343 -10.77 15.75 12.86
CA VAL A 343 -12.03 16.33 12.38
C VAL A 343 -11.76 16.98 11.03
N ASP A 344 -12.60 16.68 10.04
CA ASP A 344 -12.57 17.37 8.75
C ASP A 344 -13.04 18.83 8.93
N PRO A 345 -12.21 19.83 8.59
CA PRO A 345 -12.57 21.24 8.77
C PRO A 345 -13.69 21.71 7.82
N SER A 346 -14.04 20.95 6.79
CA SER A 346 -15.09 21.31 5.81
C SER A 346 -16.50 20.84 6.22
N THR A 347 -16.63 19.64 6.81
CA THR A 347 -17.91 19.11 7.32
C THR A 347 -18.10 19.26 8.84
N GLY A 348 -17.00 19.44 9.60
CA GLY A 348 -17.01 19.40 11.05
C GLY A 348 -17.19 17.99 11.65
N GLN A 349 -17.15 16.94 10.82
CA GLN A 349 -17.29 15.54 11.26
C GLN A 349 -15.93 14.91 11.58
N ARG A 350 -15.92 13.87 12.44
CA ARG A 350 -14.71 13.06 12.68
C ARG A 350 -14.38 12.23 11.45
N LEU A 351 -13.10 12.01 11.19
CA LEU A 351 -12.69 11.08 10.13
C LEU A 351 -13.03 9.63 10.50
N GLY A 352 -13.34 8.83 9.48
CA GLY A 352 -13.71 7.43 9.58
C GLY A 352 -13.70 6.77 8.19
N PRO A 353 -14.12 5.50 8.08
CA PRO A 353 -14.22 4.82 6.79
C PRO A 353 -15.42 5.33 5.97
N SER A 354 -15.31 5.24 4.65
CA SER A 354 -16.46 5.27 3.74
C SER A 354 -17.32 4.00 3.86
N ASP A 355 -18.46 3.98 3.16
CA ASP A 355 -19.27 2.77 2.96
C ASP A 355 -18.48 1.62 2.27
N SER A 356 -17.36 1.95 1.61
CA SER A 356 -16.41 1.00 1.00
C SER A 356 -15.22 0.63 1.90
N GLY A 357 -15.20 1.06 3.17
CA GLY A 357 -14.13 0.77 4.13
C GLY A 357 -12.86 1.63 3.99
N ILE A 358 -12.83 2.58 3.06
CA ILE A 358 -11.67 3.41 2.73
C ILE A 358 -11.65 4.66 3.62
N TYR A 359 -10.52 4.92 4.27
CA TYR A 359 -10.30 6.09 5.12
C TYR A 359 -9.79 7.26 4.29
N TYR A 360 -10.73 8.09 3.81
CA TYR A 360 -10.44 9.35 3.14
C TYR A 360 -10.04 10.44 4.15
N THR A 361 -9.23 11.40 3.69
CA THR A 361 -8.84 12.57 4.50
C THR A 361 -8.83 13.84 3.64
N PRO A 362 -9.26 15.00 4.16
CA PRO A 362 -9.06 16.26 3.48
C PRO A 362 -7.57 16.49 3.18
N CYS A 363 -7.22 16.76 1.92
CA CYS A 363 -5.81 16.93 1.52
C CYS A 363 -5.06 18.02 2.29
N THR A 364 -5.78 19.02 2.81
CA THR A 364 -5.23 20.16 3.57
C THR A 364 -5.14 19.92 5.08
N LEU A 365 -5.51 18.73 5.59
CA LEU A 365 -5.48 18.38 7.01
C LEU A 365 -4.21 17.58 7.35
N PRO A 366 -3.21 18.17 8.04
CA PRO A 366 -2.00 17.44 8.41
C PRO A 366 -2.25 16.51 9.60
N LEU A 367 -1.97 15.22 9.42
CA LEU A 367 -2.11 14.21 10.46
C LEU A 367 -0.80 14.06 11.25
N ASN A 368 -0.74 14.55 12.49
CA ASN A 368 0.41 14.36 13.38
C ASN A 368 0.36 12.97 14.04
N LEU A 369 1.04 11.98 13.45
CA LEU A 369 1.07 10.60 13.95
C LEU A 369 2.48 10.21 14.41
N THR A 370 2.59 9.49 15.51
CA THR A 370 3.85 8.89 15.99
C THR A 370 3.59 7.48 16.52
N LEU A 371 4.29 6.49 15.97
CA LEU A 371 4.18 5.08 16.33
C LEU A 371 5.46 4.65 17.07
N SER A 372 5.34 3.84 18.11
CA SER A 372 6.48 3.23 18.81
C SER A 372 6.60 1.76 18.39
N VAL A 373 7.57 1.49 17.51
CA VAL A 373 7.78 0.18 16.87
C VAL A 373 9.08 -0.41 17.37
N GLY A 374 9.02 -1.61 17.96
CA GLY A 374 10.18 -2.23 18.62
C GLY A 374 10.74 -1.41 19.78
N GLY A 375 9.93 -0.53 20.37
CA GLY A 375 10.35 0.47 21.38
C GLY A 375 10.93 1.77 20.81
N ILE A 376 11.01 1.92 19.48
CA ILE A 376 11.51 3.12 18.81
C ILE A 376 10.35 3.98 18.33
N SER A 377 10.22 5.19 18.89
CA SER A 377 9.21 6.16 18.46
C SER A 377 9.61 6.83 17.14
N VAL A 378 8.83 6.57 16.10
CA VAL A 378 8.96 7.14 14.75
C VAL A 378 7.80 8.13 14.52
N PRO A 379 8.07 9.44 14.46
CA PRO A 379 7.09 10.41 13.96
C PRO A 379 6.90 10.24 12.46
N ILE A 380 5.67 10.11 12.01
CA ILE A 380 5.35 10.03 10.58
C ILE A 380 5.26 11.45 10.02
N HIS A 381 5.93 11.69 8.90
CA HIS A 381 5.84 12.97 8.20
C HIS A 381 4.42 13.21 7.69
N PRO A 382 3.80 14.40 7.82
CA PRO A 382 2.39 14.58 7.46
C PRO A 382 2.06 14.27 5.98
N LEU A 383 2.98 14.55 5.05
CA LEU A 383 2.85 14.15 3.64
C LEU A 383 2.86 12.63 3.41
N ASP A 384 3.36 11.87 4.39
CA ASP A 384 3.40 10.40 4.41
C ASP A 384 2.33 9.80 5.36
N ALA A 385 1.61 10.64 6.10
CA ALA A 385 0.42 10.28 6.88
C ALA A 385 -0.89 10.46 6.06
N SER A 386 -0.88 11.33 5.05
CA SER A 386 -1.99 11.51 4.10
C SER A 386 -1.48 11.61 2.65
N LEU A 387 -1.94 10.69 1.81
CA LEU A 387 -1.42 10.45 0.46
C LEU A 387 -2.36 11.01 -0.62
N ALA A 388 -1.80 11.34 -1.78
CA ALA A 388 -2.59 11.81 -2.93
C ALA A 388 -3.22 10.62 -3.68
N GLN A 389 -4.41 10.82 -4.25
CA GLN A 389 -4.89 10.00 -5.35
C GLN A 389 -5.13 10.90 -6.57
N ASP A 390 -4.25 10.74 -7.57
CA ASP A 390 -4.42 11.27 -8.93
C ASP A 390 -4.97 10.21 -9.90
N THR A 391 -5.09 8.95 -9.44
CA THR A 391 -5.69 7.84 -10.17
C THR A 391 -7.20 7.75 -9.94
N PRO A 392 -7.97 7.18 -10.89
CA PRO A 392 -9.34 6.76 -10.62
C PRO A 392 -9.43 5.72 -9.50
N ASP A 393 -10.61 5.63 -8.88
CA ASP A 393 -10.97 4.51 -8.01
C ASP A 393 -11.20 3.21 -8.80
N THR A 394 -11.49 2.12 -8.10
CA THR A 394 -11.81 0.80 -8.68
C THR A 394 -13.11 0.77 -9.49
N SER A 395 -13.88 1.87 -9.54
CA SER A 395 -15.04 2.05 -10.44
C SER A 395 -14.70 2.86 -11.70
N GLY A 396 -13.46 3.33 -11.84
CA GLY A 396 -13.02 4.18 -12.95
C GLY A 396 -13.41 5.66 -12.80
N ALA A 397 -13.90 6.08 -11.62
CA ALA A 397 -14.18 7.48 -11.34
C ALA A 397 -12.90 8.21 -10.90
N ALA A 398 -12.55 9.31 -11.57
CA ALA A 398 -11.37 10.12 -11.24
C ALA A 398 -11.55 10.88 -9.92
N THR A 399 -11.33 10.21 -8.79
CA THR A 399 -11.43 10.75 -7.42
C THR A 399 -10.18 11.54 -7.05
N SER A 400 -10.04 12.75 -7.62
CA SER A 400 -8.99 13.69 -7.19
C SER A 400 -9.17 14.05 -5.72
N GLY A 401 -8.29 13.52 -4.85
CA GLY A 401 -8.47 13.61 -3.41
C GLY A 401 -7.28 13.04 -2.63
N CYS A 402 -7.50 12.80 -1.33
CA CYS A 402 -6.50 12.21 -0.46
C CYS A 402 -7.09 11.11 0.41
N ILE A 403 -6.28 10.08 0.64
CA ILE A 403 -6.53 8.99 1.58
C ILE A 403 -5.54 9.08 2.74
N GLY A 404 -5.96 8.65 3.93
CA GLY A 404 -5.00 8.42 5.00
C GLY A 404 -4.04 7.29 4.61
N SER A 405 -2.77 7.35 5.03
CA SER A 405 -1.77 6.36 4.61
C SER A 405 -1.91 5.00 5.27
N PHE A 406 -2.84 4.85 6.22
CA PHE A 406 -3.26 3.58 6.81
C PHE A 406 -4.67 3.20 6.32
N GLN A 407 -4.83 2.03 5.70
CA GLN A 407 -6.12 1.52 5.20
C GLN A 407 -6.45 0.16 5.83
N SER A 408 -7.73 -0.24 5.78
CA SER A 408 -8.14 -1.52 6.38
C SER A 408 -7.65 -2.70 5.56
N LEU A 409 -7.36 -3.81 6.23
CA LEU A 409 -7.11 -5.10 5.60
C LEU A 409 -7.88 -6.19 6.37
N ASP A 410 -9.20 -6.20 6.18
CA ASP A 410 -10.12 -7.03 6.96
C ASP A 410 -10.02 -8.53 6.63
N ALA A 411 -9.32 -8.89 5.54
CA ALA A 411 -8.92 -10.26 5.21
C ALA A 411 -7.75 -10.79 6.07
N GLY A 412 -7.09 -9.92 6.85
CA GLY A 412 -5.84 -10.22 7.57
C GLY A 412 -4.59 -10.14 6.70
N SER A 413 -3.41 -10.07 7.32
CA SER A 413 -2.13 -10.10 6.61
C SER A 413 -1.67 -11.55 6.35
N PRO A 414 -1.30 -11.92 5.11
CA PRO A 414 -0.64 -13.19 4.82
C PRO A 414 0.65 -13.41 5.62
N ALA A 415 1.32 -12.33 6.06
CA ALA A 415 2.55 -12.38 6.86
C ALA A 415 2.34 -12.75 8.34
N GLY A 416 1.12 -13.15 8.74
CA GLY A 416 0.79 -13.50 10.13
C GLY A 416 1.08 -12.36 11.11
N ALA A 417 0.86 -11.12 10.66
CA ALA A 417 1.05 -9.89 11.41
C ALA A 417 -0.27 -9.13 11.54
N ASP A 418 -0.48 -8.44 12.65
CA ASP A 418 -1.68 -7.63 12.88
C ASP A 418 -1.70 -6.37 11.99
N VAL A 419 -0.52 -5.84 11.66
CA VAL A 419 -0.33 -4.57 10.94
C VAL A 419 0.81 -4.70 9.92
N VAL A 420 0.65 -4.07 8.75
CA VAL A 420 1.72 -3.89 7.75
C VAL A 420 2.12 -2.42 7.75
N LEU A 421 3.41 -2.14 7.96
CA LEU A 421 3.97 -0.79 7.86
C LEU A 421 4.72 -0.67 6.54
N GLY A 422 4.07 0.00 5.59
CA GLY A 422 4.50 0.10 4.21
C GLY A 422 5.47 1.23 3.93
N ALA A 423 5.68 1.50 2.63
CA ALA A 423 6.44 2.64 2.12
C ALA A 423 6.16 3.99 2.82
N PRO A 424 4.92 4.38 3.18
CA PRO A 424 4.67 5.67 3.83
C PRO A 424 5.27 5.76 5.24
N PHE A 425 5.20 4.69 6.04
CA PHE A 425 5.91 4.64 7.33
C PHE A 425 7.44 4.60 7.12
N LEU A 426 7.90 3.77 6.19
CA LEU A 426 9.33 3.54 5.92
C LEU A 426 10.06 4.73 5.25
N ARG A 427 9.33 5.75 4.76
CA ARG A 427 9.92 7.07 4.43
C ARG A 427 10.30 7.90 5.66
N SER A 428 9.69 7.63 6.82
CA SER A 428 9.92 8.36 8.09
C SER A 428 10.97 7.73 9.01
N ALA A 429 11.53 6.56 8.64
CA ALA A 429 12.67 5.95 9.34
C ALA A 429 13.58 5.18 8.36
N TYR A 430 14.89 5.40 8.46
CA TYR A 430 15.86 4.51 7.83
C TYR A 430 15.82 3.15 8.55
N SER A 431 15.57 2.08 7.80
CA SER A 431 15.35 0.74 8.34
C SER A 431 16.56 -0.15 8.04
N VAL A 432 17.02 -0.94 9.01
CA VAL A 432 18.17 -1.83 8.88
C VAL A 432 17.83 -3.21 9.43
N TYR A 433 18.20 -4.23 8.68
CA TYR A 433 17.80 -5.62 8.89
C TYR A 433 19.07 -6.46 8.93
N THR A 434 19.27 -7.27 9.98
CA THR A 434 20.54 -7.97 10.23
C THR A 434 20.33 -9.36 10.81
N CYS A 435 21.19 -10.29 10.43
CA CYS A 435 21.30 -11.63 11.02
C CYS A 435 22.51 -11.78 11.95
N ASP A 436 23.39 -10.76 12.00
CA ASP A 436 24.40 -10.67 13.05
C ASP A 436 23.75 -10.21 14.35
N GLY A 437 23.69 -11.12 15.35
CA GLY A 437 23.13 -10.88 16.67
C GLY A 437 24.02 -10.00 17.55
N VAL A 438 24.09 -8.70 17.27
CA VAL A 438 24.94 -7.72 17.98
C VAL A 438 24.26 -7.24 19.28
N LEU A 439 23.83 -8.18 20.13
CA LEU A 439 23.49 -7.90 21.52
C LEU A 439 24.71 -8.13 22.42
N GLN A 440 24.95 -7.19 23.34
CA GLN A 440 26.15 -7.14 24.18
C GLN A 440 26.27 -8.38 25.08
N GLY A 441 27.14 -9.30 24.71
CA GLY A 441 27.42 -10.53 25.47
C GLY A 441 26.99 -11.83 24.79
N ALA A 442 26.31 -11.79 23.64
CA ALA A 442 26.24 -12.96 22.78
C ALA A 442 27.65 -13.34 22.32
N PRO A 443 28.03 -14.64 22.30
CA PRO A 443 29.28 -15.04 21.64
C PRO A 443 29.16 -14.70 20.15
N ALA A 444 30.21 -14.12 19.57
CA ALA A 444 30.26 -13.92 18.14
C ALA A 444 30.01 -15.27 17.43
N ALA A 445 29.15 -15.26 16.40
CA ALA A 445 28.84 -16.45 15.62
C ALA A 445 30.15 -17.17 15.24
N ALA A 446 30.28 -18.44 15.62
CA ALA A 446 31.52 -19.17 15.41
C ALA A 446 31.83 -19.18 13.91
N ALA A 447 33.09 -19.02 13.51
CA ALA A 447 33.44 -18.96 12.08
C ALA A 447 33.03 -20.27 11.38
N GLY A 448 31.96 -20.20 10.57
CA GLY A 448 31.26 -21.36 9.99
C GLY A 448 29.80 -21.53 10.43
N ASP A 449 29.29 -20.74 11.37
CA ASP A 449 27.87 -20.70 11.75
C ASP A 449 27.09 -19.82 10.75
N SER A 450 26.65 -20.49 9.68
CA SER A 450 26.03 -19.89 8.50
C SER A 450 24.53 -19.62 8.69
N GLY A 451 24.04 -19.38 9.91
CA GLY A 451 22.61 -19.23 10.17
C GLY A 451 22.14 -17.81 10.49
N CYS A 452 20.91 -17.47 10.08
CA CYS A 452 20.19 -16.30 10.60
C CYS A 452 19.49 -16.66 11.93
N LEU A 453 20.30 -16.97 12.94
CA LEU A 453 19.81 -17.49 14.22
C LEU A 453 19.16 -16.44 15.13
N ASN A 454 19.51 -15.15 14.96
CA ASN A 454 19.03 -14.04 15.79
C ASN A 454 18.72 -12.81 14.91
N PRO A 455 17.67 -12.85 14.07
CA PRO A 455 17.31 -11.73 13.22
C PRO A 455 16.92 -10.50 14.06
N GLN A 456 17.48 -9.34 13.70
CA GLN A 456 17.19 -8.06 14.32
C GLN A 456 16.83 -7.00 13.29
N VAL A 457 15.98 -6.06 13.71
CA VAL A 457 15.61 -4.87 12.96
C VAL A 457 15.96 -3.64 13.77
N GLY A 458 16.57 -2.65 13.12
CA GLY A 458 16.80 -1.32 13.69
C GLY A 458 16.07 -0.25 12.89
N LEU A 459 15.45 0.69 13.61
CA LEU A 459 14.81 1.87 13.03
C LEU A 459 15.55 3.13 13.48
N PHE A 460 15.88 3.99 12.52
CA PHE A 460 16.49 5.29 12.77
C PHE A 460 15.58 6.39 12.20
N PRO A 461 14.78 7.09 13.05
CA PRO A 461 13.83 8.09 12.59
C PRO A 461 14.48 9.21 11.76
N THR A 462 13.95 9.47 10.57
CA THR A 462 14.41 10.55 9.67
C THR A 462 13.61 11.84 9.91
N THR A 463 12.32 11.73 10.21
CA THR A 463 11.44 12.85 10.58
C THR A 463 11.76 13.36 11.99
N THR A 464 12.81 14.16 12.10
CA THR A 464 13.34 14.68 13.37
C THR A 464 12.90 16.11 13.69
N ASN A 465 12.53 16.90 12.67
CA ASN A 465 12.03 18.28 12.82
C ASN A 465 10.56 18.37 12.42
N LEU A 466 9.65 18.24 13.38
CA LEU A 466 8.20 18.28 13.10
C LEU A 466 7.70 19.65 12.64
N THR A 467 8.34 20.76 13.01
CA THR A 467 7.93 22.09 12.52
C THR A 467 8.16 22.19 11.01
N GLU A 468 9.37 21.84 10.55
CA GLU A 468 9.72 21.79 9.13
C GLU A 468 8.84 20.79 8.36
N ALA A 469 8.49 19.65 8.96
CA ALA A 469 7.59 18.67 8.36
C ALA A 469 6.16 19.21 8.11
N PHE A 470 5.66 20.07 9.01
CA PHE A 470 4.38 20.75 8.86
C PHE A 470 4.45 21.91 7.87
N ASP A 471 5.58 22.64 7.82
CA ASP A 471 5.82 23.68 6.81
C ASP A 471 5.97 23.10 5.40
N GLU A 472 6.61 21.93 5.23
CA GLU A 472 6.64 21.18 3.96
C GLU A 472 5.23 20.75 3.55
N PHE A 473 4.44 20.22 4.47
CA PHE A 473 3.06 19.85 4.21
C PHE A 473 2.22 21.06 3.75
N HIS A 474 2.33 22.20 4.43
CA HIS A 474 1.58 23.41 4.07
C HIS A 474 1.90 23.84 2.63
N GLN A 475 3.19 23.89 2.28
CA GLN A 475 3.62 24.25 0.94
C GLN A 475 3.07 23.28 -0.12
N VAL A 476 3.23 21.97 0.05
CA VAL A 476 2.79 20.98 -0.96
C VAL A 476 1.26 20.91 -1.05
N ARG A 477 0.56 20.84 0.08
CA ARG A 477 -0.89 20.50 0.14
C ARG A 477 -1.84 21.69 0.21
N VAL A 478 -1.41 22.81 0.78
CA VAL A 478 -2.25 24.00 0.99
C VAL A 478 -1.92 25.10 -0.02
N GLU A 479 -0.63 25.29 -0.33
CA GLU A 479 -0.19 26.26 -1.36
C GLU A 479 -0.09 25.65 -2.77
N GLY A 480 -0.07 24.32 -2.90
CA GLY A 480 0.12 23.63 -4.19
C GLY A 480 1.54 23.79 -4.77
N LYS A 481 2.52 24.08 -3.90
CA LYS A 481 3.89 24.47 -4.26
C LYS A 481 4.83 23.26 -4.28
N SER A 482 5.39 22.97 -5.45
CA SER A 482 6.46 21.97 -5.60
C SER A 482 7.72 22.38 -4.82
N LEU A 483 8.27 21.42 -4.07
CA LEU A 483 9.46 21.54 -3.22
C LEU A 483 10.78 21.17 -3.92
N GLY A 484 10.71 20.78 -5.20
CA GLY A 484 11.82 20.32 -6.05
C GLY A 484 11.36 20.01 -7.47
N SER A 485 12.17 19.29 -8.26
CA SER A 485 11.83 18.89 -9.63
C SER A 485 11.95 17.38 -9.84
N ASN A 486 10.89 16.77 -10.39
CA ASN A 486 10.83 15.33 -10.63
C ASN A 486 11.41 14.92 -12.00
N ALA A 487 11.90 15.88 -12.81
CA ALA A 487 12.34 15.66 -14.19
C ALA A 487 13.45 14.60 -14.33
N GLN A 488 14.31 14.43 -13.32
CA GLN A 488 15.33 13.37 -13.27
C GLN A 488 14.75 11.95 -13.35
N TYR A 489 13.50 11.76 -12.92
CA TYR A 489 12.83 10.46 -12.85
C TYR A 489 11.83 10.23 -13.99
N GLY A 490 11.79 11.12 -14.99
CA GLY A 490 10.83 11.05 -16.11
C GLY A 490 9.37 11.38 -15.73
N ILE A 491 9.10 11.63 -14.44
CA ILE A 491 7.78 11.97 -13.91
C ILE A 491 7.48 13.43 -14.28
N ASN A 492 6.82 13.62 -15.42
CA ASN A 492 6.37 14.92 -15.90
C ASN A 492 5.20 15.43 -15.06
N THR A 493 5.49 16.26 -14.06
CA THR A 493 4.48 17.00 -13.29
C THR A 493 3.75 17.99 -14.21
N SER A 494 2.57 17.61 -14.70
CA SER A 494 1.71 18.39 -15.61
C SER A 494 1.09 19.65 -14.99
N ASN A 495 1.50 20.02 -13.77
CA ASN A 495 1.11 21.21 -13.03
C ASN A 495 2.08 22.40 -13.20
N ASP A 496 3.13 22.31 -14.02
CA ASP A 496 4.01 23.44 -14.36
C ASP A 496 3.33 24.43 -15.33
N SER A 497 2.10 24.83 -15.00
CA SER A 497 1.28 25.73 -15.80
C SER A 497 1.67 27.18 -15.56
N GLY A 498 2.84 27.57 -16.08
CA GLY A 498 3.21 28.97 -16.34
C GLY A 498 2.30 29.69 -17.36
N GLY A 499 1.19 29.07 -17.76
CA GLY A 499 0.15 29.69 -18.58
C GLY A 499 -0.85 30.45 -17.72
N LEU A 500 -1.24 31.64 -18.18
CA LEU A 500 -2.13 32.55 -17.44
C LEU A 500 -3.36 31.85 -16.85
N SER A 501 -3.76 32.29 -15.65
CA SER A 501 -4.96 31.81 -14.96
C SER A 501 -6.20 31.88 -15.84
N THR A 502 -7.23 31.09 -15.50
CA THR A 502 -8.50 31.08 -16.24
C THR A 502 -9.10 32.47 -16.38
N GLY A 503 -8.97 33.33 -15.36
CA GLY A 503 -9.34 34.75 -15.42
C GLY A 503 -8.52 35.55 -16.44
N GLY A 504 -7.20 35.33 -16.52
CA GLY A 504 -6.34 35.96 -17.53
C GLY A 504 -6.65 35.52 -18.96
N LYS A 505 -6.96 34.23 -19.16
CA LYS A 505 -7.41 33.68 -20.46
C LYS A 505 -8.75 34.29 -20.89
N ILE A 506 -9.70 34.43 -19.96
CA ILE A 506 -11.00 35.10 -20.20
C ILE A 506 -10.79 36.59 -20.52
N ALA A 507 -9.94 37.29 -19.76
CA ALA A 507 -9.64 38.70 -19.99
C ALA A 507 -9.05 38.98 -21.39
N ILE A 508 -8.09 38.15 -21.83
CA ILE A 508 -7.55 38.24 -23.20
C ILE A 508 -8.65 37.96 -24.24
N GLY A 509 -9.48 36.94 -24.02
CA GLY A 509 -10.61 36.63 -24.90
C GLY A 509 -11.59 37.80 -25.06
N VAL A 510 -11.95 38.47 -23.95
CA VAL A 510 -12.83 39.65 -23.94
C VAL A 510 -12.18 40.84 -24.67
N VAL A 511 -10.89 41.11 -24.44
CA VAL A 511 -10.17 42.21 -25.12
C VAL A 511 -10.09 41.96 -26.63
N VAL A 512 -9.75 40.74 -27.05
CA VAL A 512 -9.70 40.37 -28.48
C VAL A 512 -11.08 40.44 -29.13
N ALA A 513 -12.14 40.01 -28.43
CA ALA A 513 -13.52 40.14 -28.92
C ALA A 513 -13.95 41.61 -29.08
N PHE A 514 -13.61 42.49 -28.12
CA PHE A 514 -13.89 43.93 -28.22
C PHE A 514 -13.14 44.60 -29.38
N LEU A 515 -11.85 44.29 -29.57
CA LEU A 515 -11.06 44.79 -30.69
C LEU A 515 -11.62 44.30 -32.04
N GLY A 516 -12.00 43.02 -32.12
CA GLY A 516 -12.66 42.44 -33.29
C GLY A 516 -13.99 43.13 -33.62
N MET A 517 -14.84 43.39 -32.61
CA MET A 517 -16.13 44.06 -32.82
C MET A 517 -15.94 45.52 -33.25
N MET A 518 -14.96 46.24 -32.68
CA MET A 518 -14.61 47.60 -33.10
C MET A 518 -14.10 47.67 -34.54
N LEU A 519 -13.28 46.71 -34.96
CA LEU A 519 -12.79 46.61 -36.34
C LEU A 519 -13.95 46.31 -37.31
N LEU A 520 -14.87 45.41 -36.92
CA LEU A 520 -16.08 45.10 -37.69
C LEU A 520 -17.02 46.30 -37.81
N PHE A 521 -17.26 47.05 -36.72
CA PHE A 521 -18.01 48.31 -36.75
C PHE A 521 -17.33 49.38 -37.63
N GLY A 522 -15.99 49.47 -37.59
CA GLY A 522 -15.21 50.35 -38.45
C GLY A 522 -15.39 50.02 -39.94
N LEU A 523 -15.34 48.73 -40.30
CA LEU A 523 -15.60 48.24 -41.65
C LEU A 523 -17.05 48.50 -42.10
N LEU A 524 -18.03 48.25 -41.23
CA LEU A 524 -19.45 48.53 -41.52
C LEU A 524 -19.70 50.03 -41.71
N ALA A 525 -19.13 50.89 -40.86
CA ALA A 525 -19.22 52.34 -40.98
C ALA A 525 -18.52 52.87 -42.24
N TRP A 526 -17.37 52.30 -42.61
CA TRP A 526 -16.69 52.58 -43.88
C TRP A 526 -17.55 52.17 -45.09
N TYR A 527 -18.14 50.97 -45.06
CA TYR A 527 -19.00 50.46 -46.13
C TYR A 527 -20.29 51.28 -46.26
N ALA A 528 -20.91 51.66 -45.13
CA ALA A 528 -22.06 52.56 -45.09
C ALA A 528 -21.74 53.95 -45.65
N ARG A 529 -20.59 54.55 -45.27
CA ARG A 529 -20.11 55.83 -45.85
C ARG A 529 -19.82 55.69 -47.36
N ARG A 530 -19.31 54.54 -47.82
CA ARG A 530 -19.06 54.24 -49.23
C ARG A 530 -20.37 54.00 -50.03
N ARG A 531 -21.43 53.52 -49.37
CA ARG A 531 -22.79 53.38 -49.94
C ARG A 531 -23.53 54.72 -49.98
N ALA A 532 -23.47 55.53 -48.91
CA ALA A 532 -24.06 56.87 -48.89
C ALA A 532 -23.50 57.77 -50.00
N ARG A 533 -22.18 57.70 -50.27
CA ARG A 533 -21.52 58.36 -51.42
C ARG A 533 -21.94 57.84 -52.81
N ARG A 534 -22.78 56.80 -52.88
CA ARG A 534 -23.37 56.23 -54.12
C ARG A 534 -24.90 56.38 -54.18
N SER A 535 -25.53 56.93 -53.14
CA SER A 535 -27.00 57.10 -53.05
C SER A 535 -27.38 58.59 -52.93
N GLY A 536 -26.60 59.46 -53.57
CA GLY A 536 -26.91 60.88 -53.73
C GLY A 536 -27.83 61.13 -54.92
N ALA A 537 -29.05 60.56 -54.87
CA ALA A 537 -30.15 60.82 -55.78
C ALA A 537 -31.47 60.54 -55.04
N ASP A 538 -32.43 61.47 -55.14
CA ASP A 538 -33.80 61.46 -54.60
C ASP A 538 -33.95 61.22 -53.07
N GLY A 539 -34.55 62.09 -52.25
CA GLY A 539 -35.30 63.33 -52.50
C GLY A 539 -36.76 63.07 -52.86
N GLY A 540 -37.76 63.38 -52.03
CA GLY A 540 -37.77 63.92 -50.64
C GLY A 540 -39.20 64.37 -50.25
N TYR A 541 -39.35 65.03 -49.09
CA TYR A 541 -40.56 65.82 -48.68
C TYR A 541 -41.87 65.01 -48.38
N THR A 542 -42.75 65.32 -47.41
CA THR A 542 -42.75 66.34 -46.30
C THR A 542 -43.83 66.06 -45.22
N ARG A 543 -43.61 66.53 -43.96
CA ARG A 543 -44.54 67.17 -42.97
C ARG A 543 -45.86 66.46 -42.57
N GLU A 544 -46.49 66.70 -41.40
CA GLU A 544 -46.42 67.77 -40.37
C GLU A 544 -46.72 67.20 -38.94
N LYS A 545 -46.20 67.78 -37.82
CA LYS A 545 -46.89 68.53 -36.70
C LYS A 545 -48.05 67.82 -35.96
N GLU A 546 -48.37 68.02 -34.67
CA GLU A 546 -47.87 68.88 -33.56
C GLU A 546 -48.33 68.35 -32.17
N GLY A 547 -47.72 68.78 -31.04
CA GLY A 547 -48.14 68.48 -29.64
C GLY A 547 -47.73 67.07 -29.12
N GLY A 548 -47.53 66.78 -27.82
CA GLY A 548 -47.68 67.55 -26.57
C GLY A 548 -49.01 67.26 -25.84
N ASP A 549 -49.09 67.00 -24.52
CA ASP A 549 -48.11 66.78 -23.44
C ASP A 549 -48.84 66.19 -22.18
N ALA A 550 -48.10 65.75 -21.16
CA ALA A 550 -48.46 65.62 -19.73
C ALA A 550 -49.63 64.73 -19.21
N GLY A 551 -49.28 63.83 -18.27
CA GLY A 551 -50.10 63.42 -17.11
C GLY A 551 -51.09 62.23 -17.28
N ALA A 552 -51.54 61.56 -16.22
CA ALA A 552 -51.14 61.53 -14.79
C ALA A 552 -51.71 60.26 -14.08
N THR A 553 -51.63 60.18 -12.74
CA THR A 553 -51.99 59.04 -11.82
C THR A 553 -50.92 57.91 -11.78
N ASP A 554 -50.24 57.57 -10.67
CA ASP A 554 -50.47 57.71 -9.20
C ASP A 554 -51.52 56.70 -8.66
N GLU A 555 -51.35 55.97 -7.55
CA GLU A 555 -50.47 56.12 -6.37
C GLU A 555 -49.72 54.83 -5.92
N THR A 556 -48.83 55.03 -4.93
CA THR A 556 -48.21 54.19 -3.86
C THR A 556 -48.91 52.87 -3.42
N HIS A 557 -48.38 51.93 -2.61
CA HIS A 557 -47.14 51.72 -1.80
C HIS A 557 -47.03 50.19 -1.49
N SER A 558 -46.16 49.57 -0.66
CA SER A 558 -45.00 49.89 0.22
C SER A 558 -44.16 48.61 0.50
N ASP A 559 -43.04 48.74 1.22
CA ASP A 559 -42.01 47.70 1.42
C ASP A 559 -42.24 46.70 2.59
N SER A 560 -41.66 45.49 2.49
CA SER A 560 -40.64 45.02 3.47
C SER A 560 -39.84 43.82 2.93
N ALA A 561 -38.63 43.61 3.47
CA ALA A 561 -37.55 42.84 2.85
C ALA A 561 -37.47 41.35 3.25
N SER A 562 -36.88 40.52 2.37
CA SER A 562 -35.87 39.50 2.76
C SER A 562 -35.09 38.97 1.56
N HIS A 563 -33.79 38.67 1.74
CA HIS A 563 -32.92 38.09 0.72
C HIS A 563 -33.03 36.55 0.66
N LYS A 564 -32.99 35.98 -0.54
CA LYS A 564 -32.35 34.68 -0.83
C LYS A 564 -31.92 34.60 -2.30
N ALA A 565 -30.79 33.94 -2.56
CA ALA A 565 -30.16 33.91 -3.88
C ALA A 565 -30.72 32.80 -4.77
N ALA A 566 -30.76 33.04 -6.09
CA ALA A 566 -31.09 32.03 -7.09
C ALA A 566 -29.84 31.25 -7.52
N VAL A 567 -29.89 29.92 -7.43
CA VAL A 567 -28.89 29.02 -8.05
C VAL A 567 -29.39 28.67 -9.45
N ALA A 568 -28.52 28.76 -10.46
CA ALA A 568 -28.88 28.43 -11.83
C ALA A 568 -29.10 26.93 -12.02
N ALA A 569 -30.18 26.55 -12.71
CA ALA A 569 -30.48 25.14 -12.98
C ALA A 569 -29.57 24.56 -14.07
N LEU A 570 -28.97 23.39 -13.81
CA LEU A 570 -28.17 22.63 -14.77
C LEU A 570 -28.98 22.25 -16.02
N SER A 571 -28.34 22.26 -17.19
CA SER A 571 -28.99 21.96 -18.45
C SER A 571 -29.41 20.49 -18.56
N ALA A 572 -30.38 20.21 -19.43
CA ALA A 572 -30.83 18.85 -19.71
C ALA A 572 -29.70 17.91 -20.19
N LYS A 573 -28.60 18.45 -20.74
CA LYS A 573 -27.42 17.68 -21.19
C LYS A 573 -26.49 17.31 -20.03
N GLU A 574 -26.37 18.16 -19.02
CA GLU A 574 -25.64 17.85 -17.78
C GLU A 574 -26.45 16.87 -16.92
N GLN A 575 -27.77 17.06 -16.83
CA GLN A 575 -28.67 16.09 -16.18
C GLN A 575 -28.69 14.72 -16.87
N ALA A 576 -28.46 14.65 -18.18
CA ALA A 576 -28.31 13.38 -18.88
C ALA A 576 -27.01 12.66 -18.46
N ARG A 577 -25.88 13.36 -18.42
CA ARG A 577 -24.58 12.81 -17.97
C ARG A 577 -24.59 12.38 -16.50
N LEU A 578 -25.26 13.14 -15.63
CA LEU A 578 -25.43 12.75 -14.22
C LEU A 578 -26.26 11.48 -14.06
N ARG A 579 -27.26 11.23 -14.94
CA ARG A 579 -28.02 9.97 -14.97
C ARG A 579 -27.21 8.80 -15.53
N GLU A 580 -26.36 9.07 -16.52
CA GLU A 580 -25.44 8.09 -17.11
C GLU A 580 -24.40 7.61 -16.08
N ALA A 581 -23.82 8.53 -15.30
CA ALA A 581 -22.96 8.20 -14.16
C ALA A 581 -23.71 7.46 -13.04
N ALA A 582 -24.90 7.93 -12.63
CA ALA A 582 -25.68 7.28 -11.57
C ALA A 582 -26.14 5.84 -11.93
N LEU A 583 -26.24 5.50 -13.22
CA LEU A 583 -26.53 4.14 -13.69
C LEU A 583 -25.30 3.21 -13.68
N LEU A 584 -24.09 3.75 -13.60
CA LEU A 584 -22.83 2.99 -13.53
C LEU A 584 -22.44 2.63 -12.08
N HIS A 585 -22.74 3.49 -11.10
CA HIS A 585 -22.26 3.32 -9.72
C HIS A 585 -23.19 2.50 -8.78
N GLY A 586 -24.17 1.78 -9.31
CA GLY A 586 -24.68 0.51 -8.76
C GLY A 586 -25.37 0.43 -7.39
N TYR A 587 -25.32 1.44 -6.52
CA TYR A 587 -25.79 1.33 -5.13
C TYR A 587 -27.30 1.58 -4.92
N PHE A 588 -27.92 0.68 -4.15
CA PHE A 588 -29.26 0.82 -3.58
C PHE A 588 -29.19 0.53 -2.08
N ALA A 589 -29.86 1.35 -1.26
CA ALA A 589 -30.08 1.07 0.15
C ALA A 589 -31.55 0.66 0.37
N ASP A 590 -31.78 -0.61 0.67
CA ASP A 590 -33.11 -1.18 0.98
C ASP A 590 -32.96 -2.35 1.98
N ASP A 591 -31.97 -2.25 2.89
CA ASP A 591 -31.60 -3.24 3.94
C ASP A 591 -30.99 -2.55 5.18
N ILE A 592 -31.80 -1.89 6.02
CA ILE A 592 -31.97 -2.06 7.49
C ILE A 592 -33.16 -1.19 7.91
N VAL A 593 -34.32 -1.81 8.15
CA VAL A 593 -35.36 -1.27 9.04
C VAL A 593 -35.87 -2.46 9.87
N PRO A 594 -35.87 -2.40 11.21
CA PRO A 594 -36.37 -3.51 12.03
C PRO A 594 -37.89 -3.70 11.86
N GLU A 595 -38.36 -4.94 11.98
CA GLU A 595 -39.78 -5.27 11.86
C GLU A 595 -40.61 -4.52 12.93
N GLY A 596 -41.68 -3.82 12.51
CA GLY A 596 -42.35 -2.89 13.43
C GLY A 596 -43.75 -2.35 13.07
N SER A 597 -44.21 -2.42 11.81
CA SER A 597 -45.65 -2.38 11.47
C SER A 597 -45.90 -2.45 9.96
N GLU A 598 -46.76 -3.38 9.53
CA GLU A 598 -47.54 -3.19 8.31
C GLU A 598 -48.76 -2.32 8.59
N GLN A 599 -49.00 -1.29 7.77
CA GLN A 599 -50.31 -1.16 7.11
C GLN A 599 -50.27 -0.20 5.92
N GLN A 600 -50.87 -0.62 4.82
CA GLN A 600 -50.99 0.16 3.59
C GLN A 600 -52.14 1.17 3.71
N GLN A 601 -51.90 2.42 3.31
CA GLN A 601 -52.97 3.31 2.87
C GLN A 601 -52.42 4.42 1.96
N GLU A 602 -53.01 4.56 0.76
CA GLU A 602 -52.65 5.62 -0.18
C GLU A 602 -53.28 6.96 0.23
N PRO A 603 -52.59 8.10 0.03
CA PRO A 603 -53.08 9.39 0.51
C PRO A 603 -54.26 9.93 -0.32
N ARG A 604 -55.37 10.23 0.35
CA ARG A 604 -56.44 11.09 -0.20
C ARG A 604 -56.16 12.56 0.08
N TRP A 605 -56.48 13.41 -0.90
CA TRP A 605 -56.25 14.86 -0.87
C TRP A 605 -57.45 15.61 -0.28
N GLY A 606 -57.23 16.57 0.63
CA GLY A 606 -58.14 17.71 0.82
C GLY A 606 -58.50 18.15 2.25
N THR A 607 -58.61 19.48 2.39
CA THR A 607 -59.32 20.28 3.42
C THR A 607 -58.75 20.39 4.85
N ASP A 608 -58.92 21.59 5.40
CA ASP A 608 -58.42 22.06 6.70
C ASP A 608 -59.18 21.49 7.92
N SER A 609 -58.51 21.44 9.08
CA SER A 609 -59.01 22.15 10.27
C SER A 609 -58.01 22.20 11.43
N THR A 610 -58.04 23.34 12.13
CA THR A 610 -57.38 23.65 13.41
C THR A 610 -57.80 22.71 14.55
N THR A 611 -56.91 22.39 15.50
CA THR A 611 -57.03 22.70 16.96
C THR A 611 -55.83 22.14 17.77
N GLN A 612 -55.48 22.83 18.86
CA GLN A 612 -54.44 22.49 19.86
C GLN A 612 -54.97 21.38 20.83
N SER A 613 -54.28 20.73 21.77
CA SER A 613 -52.93 20.75 22.37
C SER A 613 -52.68 19.32 22.93
N PHE A 614 -51.45 18.92 23.30
CA PHE A 614 -50.88 19.06 24.65
C PHE A 614 -49.37 18.69 24.62
N ALA A 615 -48.63 19.07 25.66
CA ALA A 615 -47.16 19.01 25.66
C ALA A 615 -46.56 17.71 26.27
N ALA A 616 -45.46 17.25 25.67
CA ALA A 616 -44.42 16.43 26.30
C ALA A 616 -43.06 16.82 25.67
N GLY A 617 -41.98 16.80 26.44
CA GLY A 617 -40.67 17.27 26.00
C GLY A 617 -39.58 16.19 26.01
N ALA A 618 -39.11 15.80 24.83
CA ALA A 618 -37.83 15.15 24.59
C ALA A 618 -37.46 15.36 23.10
N GLY A 619 -36.26 15.88 22.81
CA GLY A 619 -35.86 16.23 21.44
C GLY A 619 -35.05 15.14 20.76
N THR A 620 -35.67 14.40 19.83
CA THR A 620 -34.98 13.45 18.93
C THR A 620 -35.23 13.84 17.48
N ASN A 621 -34.22 14.43 16.82
CA ASN A 621 -34.31 14.80 15.40
C ASN A 621 -33.86 13.64 14.51
N THR A 622 -34.80 12.80 14.08
CA THR A 622 -34.61 11.86 12.96
C THR A 622 -35.04 12.53 11.66
N ALA A 623 -34.17 12.54 10.64
CA ALA A 623 -34.51 13.07 9.32
C ALA A 623 -35.33 12.03 8.52
N GLU A 624 -36.56 12.37 8.18
CA GLU A 624 -37.47 11.54 7.38
C GLU A 624 -37.30 11.85 5.88
N TRP A 625 -37.24 10.82 5.03
CA TRP A 625 -36.93 10.93 3.60
C TRP A 625 -38.18 10.82 2.72
N ASP A 626 -38.24 11.60 1.63
CA ASP A 626 -39.39 11.63 0.71
C ASP A 626 -39.50 10.37 -0.17
N THR A 627 -40.34 9.43 0.27
CA THR A 627 -40.70 8.19 -0.44
C THR A 627 -41.71 8.39 -1.57
N SER A 628 -42.29 9.60 -1.74
CA SER A 628 -43.28 9.88 -2.80
C SER A 628 -42.65 10.20 -4.16
N SER A 629 -41.34 10.43 -4.21
CA SER A 629 -40.64 10.88 -5.40
C SER A 629 -40.71 9.86 -6.57
N ARG A 630 -40.88 10.37 -7.81
CA ARG A 630 -40.97 9.53 -9.01
C ARG A 630 -39.75 8.62 -9.22
N GLY A 631 -38.56 9.06 -8.79
CA GLY A 631 -37.33 8.27 -8.89
C GLY A 631 -37.40 6.97 -8.09
N TYR A 632 -37.94 7.03 -6.87
CA TYR A 632 -38.14 5.87 -6.00
C TYR A 632 -39.12 4.84 -6.61
N VAL A 633 -40.23 5.34 -7.18
CA VAL A 633 -41.25 4.51 -7.84
C VAL A 633 -40.70 3.79 -9.07
N ASP A 634 -39.95 4.48 -9.93
CA ASP A 634 -39.40 3.87 -11.15
C ASP A 634 -38.19 2.95 -10.87
N ALA A 635 -37.38 3.22 -9.84
CA ALA A 635 -36.35 2.29 -9.36
C ALA A 635 -36.95 0.93 -8.95
N ARG A 636 -38.02 0.94 -8.15
CA ARG A 636 -38.76 -0.29 -7.78
C ARG A 636 -39.48 -0.95 -8.97
N ARG A 637 -39.73 -0.25 -10.08
CA ARG A 637 -40.24 -0.83 -11.33
C ARG A 637 -39.14 -1.63 -12.06
N VAL A 638 -37.93 -1.06 -12.16
CA VAL A 638 -36.78 -1.71 -12.81
C VAL A 638 -36.34 -2.97 -12.03
N ARG A 639 -36.24 -2.90 -10.69
CA ARG A 639 -35.88 -4.07 -9.84
C ARG A 639 -36.80 -5.29 -10.12
N ARG A 640 -38.12 -5.09 -10.21
CA ARG A 640 -39.07 -6.17 -10.54
C ARG A 640 -38.87 -6.74 -11.94
N GLN A 641 -38.56 -5.89 -12.93
CA GLN A 641 -38.28 -6.32 -14.30
C GLN A 641 -36.93 -7.03 -14.48
N TYR A 642 -36.01 -6.91 -13.51
CA TYR A 642 -34.76 -7.66 -13.48
C TYR A 642 -34.93 -9.04 -12.83
N LEU A 643 -35.58 -9.10 -11.67
CA LEU A 643 -35.87 -10.37 -10.97
C LEU A 643 -36.77 -11.30 -11.80
N ALA A 644 -37.77 -10.74 -12.50
CA ALA A 644 -38.62 -11.49 -13.44
C ALA A 644 -37.87 -12.10 -14.65
N ARG A 645 -36.58 -11.79 -14.83
CA ARG A 645 -35.71 -12.38 -15.86
C ARG A 645 -34.67 -13.36 -15.30
N HIS A 646 -34.51 -13.45 -13.97
CA HIS A 646 -33.47 -14.26 -13.32
C HIS A 646 -34.02 -15.02 -12.09
N PRO A 647 -34.99 -15.94 -12.27
CA PRO A 647 -35.69 -16.59 -11.16
C PRO A 647 -34.79 -17.40 -10.21
N SER A 648 -33.66 -17.93 -10.68
CA SER A 648 -32.68 -18.65 -9.85
C SER A 648 -32.01 -17.77 -8.78
N LEU A 649 -31.97 -16.44 -8.96
CA LEU A 649 -31.50 -15.52 -7.92
C LEU A 649 -32.51 -15.43 -6.76
N ILE A 650 -33.81 -15.65 -7.02
CA ILE A 650 -34.84 -15.66 -6.00
C ILE A 650 -34.67 -16.89 -5.11
N GLU A 651 -34.47 -18.09 -5.69
CA GLU A 651 -34.16 -19.31 -4.91
C GLU A 651 -32.88 -19.18 -4.06
N LEU A 652 -31.85 -18.49 -4.56
CA LEU A 652 -30.62 -18.22 -3.80
C LEU A 652 -30.83 -17.24 -2.64
N GLN A 653 -31.70 -16.23 -2.80
CA GLN A 653 -32.05 -15.29 -1.73
C GLN A 653 -32.98 -15.93 -0.68
N GLU A 654 -33.98 -16.70 -1.10
CA GLU A 654 -34.84 -17.51 -0.22
C GLU A 654 -34.01 -18.49 0.62
N ARG A 655 -33.01 -19.15 0.01
CA ARG A 655 -32.08 -20.02 0.74
C ARG A 655 -31.26 -19.30 1.80
N LYS A 656 -30.59 -18.18 1.47
CA LYS A 656 -29.80 -17.41 2.45
C LYS A 656 -30.66 -16.92 3.61
N ARG A 657 -31.85 -16.39 3.32
CA ARG A 657 -32.83 -15.95 4.32
C ARG A 657 -33.30 -17.12 5.21
N GLY A 658 -33.40 -18.33 4.66
CA GLY A 658 -33.69 -19.56 5.43
C GLY A 658 -32.53 -19.99 6.34
N GLU A 659 -31.28 -19.83 5.89
CA GLU A 659 -30.07 -20.12 6.66
C GLU A 659 -29.93 -19.12 7.84
N GLU A 660 -30.12 -17.81 7.62
CA GLU A 660 -30.09 -16.75 8.66
C GLU A 660 -31.17 -16.91 9.73
N VAL A 661 -32.41 -17.25 9.35
CA VAL A 661 -33.51 -17.50 10.30
C VAL A 661 -33.27 -18.78 11.12
N GLY A 662 -32.59 -19.79 10.56
CA GLY A 662 -32.16 -20.98 11.28
C GLY A 662 -31.13 -20.69 12.37
N GLU A 663 -30.20 -19.75 12.11
CA GLU A 663 -29.17 -19.36 13.07
C GLU A 663 -29.74 -18.50 14.22
N GLN A 664 -30.65 -17.55 13.92
CA GLN A 664 -31.35 -16.75 14.94
C GLN A 664 -32.25 -17.61 15.85
N THR A 665 -32.97 -18.59 15.30
CA THR A 665 -33.85 -19.45 16.11
C THR A 665 -33.09 -20.38 17.06
N MET A 666 -31.92 -20.90 16.66
CA MET A 666 -31.06 -21.66 17.59
C MET A 666 -30.43 -20.78 18.67
N ALA A 667 -30.14 -19.51 18.39
CA ALA A 667 -29.68 -18.56 19.42
C ALA A 667 -30.76 -18.27 20.47
N GLU A 668 -32.03 -18.10 20.07
CA GLU A 668 -33.12 -17.82 21.03
C GLU A 668 -33.46 -19.05 21.91
N GLU A 669 -33.38 -20.27 21.37
CA GLU A 669 -33.63 -21.49 22.15
C GLU A 669 -32.50 -21.80 23.15
N ALA A 670 -31.27 -21.38 22.86
CA ALA A 670 -30.15 -21.44 23.82
C ALA A 670 -30.37 -20.51 25.04
N ASP A 671 -30.88 -19.29 24.85
CA ASP A 671 -31.12 -18.38 25.99
C ASP A 671 -32.35 -18.77 26.83
N ARG A 672 -33.36 -19.38 26.19
CA ARG A 672 -34.51 -20.00 26.91
C ARG A 672 -34.10 -21.18 27.78
N THR A 673 -33.08 -21.96 27.39
CA THR A 673 -32.53 -23.03 28.24
C THR A 673 -31.62 -22.49 29.35
N SER A 674 -30.88 -21.41 29.10
CA SER A 674 -30.14 -20.66 30.14
C SER A 674 -31.05 -20.17 31.27
N THR A 675 -32.10 -19.40 30.94
CA THR A 675 -33.03 -18.80 31.93
C THR A 675 -33.83 -19.84 32.72
N SER A 676 -34.20 -20.97 32.10
CA SER A 676 -34.85 -22.10 32.78
C SER A 676 -34.01 -22.68 33.93
N SER A 677 -32.68 -22.70 33.78
CA SER A 677 -31.78 -23.31 34.78
C SER A 677 -31.65 -22.51 36.07
N GLN A 678 -31.70 -21.16 36.01
CA GLN A 678 -31.56 -20.32 37.20
C GLN A 678 -32.81 -20.31 38.10
N GLN A 679 -34.01 -20.54 37.56
CA GLN A 679 -35.24 -20.58 38.37
C GLN A 679 -35.40 -21.84 39.24
N ARG A 680 -34.53 -22.86 39.11
CA ARG A 680 -34.61 -24.12 39.87
C ARG A 680 -33.71 -24.16 41.13
N LEU A 681 -33.11 -23.03 41.54
CA LEU A 681 -32.14 -22.99 42.66
C LEU A 681 -32.62 -22.24 43.94
N VAL A 682 -33.92 -22.01 44.10
CA VAL A 682 -34.49 -21.42 45.34
C VAL A 682 -35.64 -22.28 45.90
N ARG A 683 -35.30 -23.36 46.64
CA ARG A 683 -36.19 -24.04 47.61
C ARG A 683 -35.43 -25.04 48.49
N THR A 684 -35.00 -24.61 49.67
CA THR A 684 -34.48 -25.49 50.73
C THR A 684 -35.60 -25.88 51.71
N PRO A 685 -35.88 -27.18 51.91
CA PRO A 685 -36.67 -27.64 53.05
C PRO A 685 -35.78 -27.73 54.30
N SER A 686 -36.34 -27.39 55.46
CA SER A 686 -35.67 -27.51 56.77
C SER A 686 -36.21 -28.73 57.52
N GLY A 687 -35.37 -29.44 58.28
CA GLY A 687 -35.85 -30.26 59.40
C GLY A 687 -35.17 -31.60 59.69
N ARG A 688 -34.12 -31.55 60.53
CA ARG A 688 -33.83 -32.45 61.68
C ARG A 688 -33.77 -33.99 61.56
N ILE A 689 -32.78 -34.52 62.31
CA ILE A 689 -32.45 -35.92 62.63
C ILE A 689 -31.79 -36.66 61.47
#